data_AF-A0A100IU04-F1
#
_entry.id   AF-A0A100IU04-F1
#
_cell.length_a   1.000
_cell.length_b   1.000
_cell.length_c   1.000
_cell.angle_alpha   90.00
_cell.angle_beta   90.00
_cell.angle_gamma   90.00
#
_symmetry.space_group_name_H-M   'P 1'
#
loop_
_entity.id
_entity.type
_entity.pdbx_description
1 polymer ?
#
loop_
_entity_poly.entity_id
_entity_poly.type
_entity_poly.pdbx_seq_one_letter_code
_entity_poly.pdbx_strand_id
1 'polypeptide(L)'
;MPSQTFYLLGESPSSAREIQFDSSANVDDLKHLIAAHFAIVEPSGIGFQGDKAVLNELSEVLAAPGPVPLTIDGHAVRDPPCPRELPFVGTFFEVYPDHLGNHQRLFERYGPIVKTNNLGRVTYQTNDPRIAAIVFAESDFFTKKINEAHPLAGLKTPSAGIFLGDTDTEEWRVTHKFLPPALGPKAVRHYAPTMQKTVEDSFKVFDALDEQGEAWNVYQYMLKLGSQAVGKLVLGLDFQHFEAPDAPVHEMVHNIAELLSLNKKVTSMGNWYAGLPFGDPKRLRTLKTSIEDMVAQSMEAASRGGNEDLPLQDAALKADNMVDYAIRATDNKGEKLPKSSLTWALVVATAAGFTTTSSLLSWLIYGLCVYPGMQERLLQELVDHGFDENTEITADFTDELEFLDKYIKETQRRHNPSFQPGRTAKVDLVLPGGYRLPKESVIVPALHHIHNHPDLWDNPARFNPDRWDTEEVKSRHKAAYIPFATGPRMCIGFNFALQEVKVFLPKLVYRYKFSLEDNGPIEYDPMFQLIRPNNLLRRTRTSRVQQPHTPSNNVLPGVSRATQPQVISSPAPDYSRETIHQYATDPVSRRGTPLLPNDAESEERYGLEIAAAALGQPQRAGRVPFYSGAGTGPTSALEICFSDQSLSRHFLVPSSPAVHLAEEDKKYLESKGVFTMPGSATCESLLRAYFHHVHPIMPILEPDVILEHHLTGRLPENNVLIFWCIFFVASNFIAPDVYEQEGYGSRKEMKAAMYSRANCMYNHGGEMDKIILLQASLLMAFWHSEADEHTQPWYWMGIAISFCQMLGLHRDPDLSTYNSSITDRQRHLWRRLWWTCFSRDRWLSLTLGRPLRINLHDCDTPMPSANDFLSDVAGLSPQMTSYLPENLEELANHWVKYLEISAMLGDVISMHYQARKPRPSLQDVKDMENRIAQCTVPEQDNPSLSRVAIFSIYHLQLHYHALAGTFYRPFTTTLPEDLDPGEKESWQHRMRLKADAAASHTNTVVEAIAQDGLLEFAGPMTPPLLVPAMQTNLLNCKIGNSLSKRLRFNKLSMCMMVMEELQKTYTVASIYRAIFAKAIQLLFPENTETTFLGLPDTDANNNPADTSRLEGAGEVAGTAEIGAVNAPGYNDISADDFVDLLMDEASIFNFWDTWTRT
;
A
#
# COMPACT_ATOMS: atom_id res chain seq x y z
N MET A 1 -60.40 24.46 -6.29
CA MET A 1 -59.41 23.48 -6.77
C MET A 1 -59.43 22.31 -5.80
N PRO A 2 -59.44 21.07 -6.28
CA PRO A 2 -59.25 19.92 -5.40
C PRO A 2 -57.91 20.06 -4.65
N SER A 3 -57.90 19.68 -3.37
CA SER A 3 -56.72 19.71 -2.52
C SER A 3 -56.56 18.39 -1.79
N GLN A 4 -55.31 18.04 -1.48
CA GLN A 4 -54.97 16.87 -0.68
C GLN A 4 -53.72 17.19 0.15
N THR A 5 -53.61 16.56 1.32
CA THR A 5 -52.46 16.69 2.21
C THR A 5 -51.47 15.54 1.99
N PHE A 6 -50.18 15.87 1.93
CA PHE A 6 -49.11 14.90 1.70
C PHE A 6 -48.00 15.08 2.73
N TYR A 7 -47.27 14.02 3.06
CA TYR A 7 -46.05 14.09 3.87
C TYR A 7 -45.03 13.06 3.38
N LEU A 8 -43.75 13.30 3.64
CA LEU A 8 -42.69 12.34 3.30
C LEU A 8 -42.74 11.15 4.27
N LEU A 9 -42.90 9.93 3.75
CA LEU A 9 -42.86 8.72 4.57
C LEU A 9 -41.47 8.62 5.22
N GLY A 10 -41.41 8.49 6.55
CA GLY A 10 -40.17 8.61 7.34
C GLY A 10 -40.14 9.87 8.20
N GLU A 11 -40.96 10.87 7.88
CA GLU A 11 -41.25 12.01 8.74
C GLU A 11 -42.55 11.81 9.53
N SER A 12 -42.74 12.65 10.56
CA SER A 12 -44.00 12.70 11.31
C SER A 12 -45.15 13.16 10.40
N PRO A 13 -46.34 12.53 10.45
CA PRO A 13 -47.53 13.01 9.72
C PRO A 13 -47.90 14.48 10.01
N SER A 14 -47.41 15.04 11.12
CA SER A 14 -47.55 16.47 11.43
C SER A 14 -46.79 17.39 10.48
N SER A 15 -45.84 16.89 9.67
CA SER A 15 -45.14 17.67 8.63
C SER A 15 -45.96 17.80 7.33
N ALA A 16 -47.17 17.24 7.31
CA ALA A 16 -48.02 17.24 6.13
C ALA A 16 -48.30 18.64 5.59
N ARG A 17 -48.27 18.77 4.27
CA ARG A 17 -48.53 20.00 3.54
C ARG A 17 -49.75 19.81 2.67
N GLU A 18 -50.69 20.75 2.74
CA GLU A 18 -51.82 20.80 1.81
C GLU A 18 -51.35 21.33 0.46
N ILE A 19 -51.66 20.60 -0.61
CA ILE A 19 -51.31 20.96 -1.98
C ILE A 19 -52.60 21.05 -2.79
N GLN A 20 -52.80 22.19 -3.44
CA GLN A 20 -53.92 22.45 -4.35
C GLN A 20 -53.46 22.22 -5.78
N PHE A 21 -54.28 21.57 -6.60
CA PHE A 21 -53.93 21.27 -7.99
C PHE A 21 -55.12 21.49 -8.92
N ASP A 22 -54.84 21.65 -10.21
CA ASP A 22 -55.86 21.85 -11.23
C ASP A 22 -56.71 20.59 -11.39
N SER A 23 -58.03 20.76 -11.53
CA SER A 23 -58.96 19.67 -11.84
C SER A 23 -58.65 18.92 -13.15
N SER A 24 -57.83 19.48 -14.03
CA SER A 24 -57.37 18.87 -15.29
C SER A 24 -56.00 18.19 -15.20
N ALA A 25 -55.30 18.27 -14.06
CA ALA A 25 -53.97 17.68 -13.86
C ALA A 25 -54.01 16.15 -13.86
N ASN A 26 -52.96 15.51 -14.39
CA ASN A 26 -52.74 14.07 -14.27
C ASN A 26 -51.81 13.73 -13.08
N VAL A 27 -51.52 12.44 -12.88
CA VAL A 27 -50.65 11.99 -11.77
C VAL A 27 -49.23 12.54 -11.90
N ASP A 28 -48.68 12.66 -13.11
CA ASP A 28 -47.34 13.17 -13.34
C ASP A 28 -47.25 14.67 -13.05
N ASP A 29 -48.28 15.44 -13.40
CA ASP A 29 -48.39 16.87 -13.05
C ASP A 29 -48.41 17.05 -11.51
N LEU A 30 -49.16 16.19 -10.81
CA LEU A 30 -49.20 16.17 -9.35
C LEU A 30 -47.82 15.84 -8.76
N LYS A 31 -47.10 14.84 -9.30
CA LYS A 31 -45.73 14.50 -8.86
C LYS A 31 -44.78 15.69 -9.01
N HIS A 32 -44.83 16.43 -10.11
CA HIS A 32 -44.00 17.63 -10.30
C HIS A 32 -44.33 18.73 -9.29
N LEU A 33 -45.61 18.95 -9.02
CA LEU A 33 -46.05 19.93 -8.03
C LEU A 33 -45.58 19.54 -6.62
N ILE A 34 -45.75 18.28 -6.24
CA ILE A 34 -45.26 17.73 -4.98
C ILE A 34 -43.74 17.88 -4.87
N ALA A 35 -43.00 17.55 -5.93
CA ALA A 35 -41.55 17.67 -5.96
C ALA A 35 -41.09 19.11 -5.66
N ALA A 36 -41.77 20.11 -6.22
CA ALA A 36 -41.48 21.52 -5.93
C ALA A 36 -41.79 21.89 -4.47
N HIS A 37 -42.87 21.36 -3.89
CA HIS A 37 -43.23 21.63 -2.49
C HIS A 37 -42.30 20.94 -1.48
N PHE A 38 -41.74 19.77 -1.81
CA PHE A 38 -40.90 18.98 -0.90
C PHE A 38 -39.41 18.96 -1.27
N ALA A 39 -38.98 19.73 -2.28
CA ALA A 39 -37.61 19.75 -2.79
C ALA A 39 -37.08 18.34 -3.16
N ILE A 40 -37.94 17.54 -3.80
CA ILE A 40 -37.59 16.23 -4.34
C ILE A 40 -36.97 16.45 -5.72
N VAL A 41 -35.76 15.95 -5.93
CA VAL A 41 -35.00 16.30 -7.13
C VAL A 41 -35.51 15.59 -8.39
N GLU A 42 -36.03 14.37 -8.24
CA GLU A 42 -36.54 13.54 -9.33
C GLU A 42 -38.03 13.22 -9.10
N PRO A 43 -38.97 13.96 -9.73
CA PRO A 43 -40.40 13.79 -9.51
C PRO A 43 -40.93 12.41 -9.89
N SER A 44 -40.34 11.78 -10.90
CA SER A 44 -40.79 10.49 -11.44
C SER A 44 -40.77 9.37 -10.38
N GLY A 45 -39.82 9.43 -9.45
CA GLY A 45 -39.67 8.48 -8.34
C GLY A 45 -40.71 8.60 -7.22
N ILE A 46 -41.58 9.61 -7.24
CA ILE A 46 -42.61 9.79 -6.20
C ILE A 46 -43.66 8.67 -6.32
N GLY A 47 -43.89 7.98 -5.22
CA GLY A 47 -44.97 7.01 -5.04
C GLY A 47 -45.92 7.41 -3.92
N PHE A 48 -47.19 7.05 -4.05
CA PHE A 48 -48.24 7.36 -3.08
C PHE A 48 -48.63 6.09 -2.32
N GLN A 49 -48.57 6.14 -1.00
CA GLN A 49 -48.85 4.99 -0.15
C GLN A 49 -50.20 5.17 0.57
N GLY A 50 -51.09 4.19 0.47
CA GLY A 50 -52.30 4.09 1.29
C GLY A 50 -52.15 3.05 2.41
N ASP A 51 -53.12 2.98 3.31
CA ASP A 51 -53.12 2.11 4.51
C ASP A 51 -52.82 0.63 4.22
N LYS A 52 -53.15 0.13 3.01
CA LYS A 52 -52.99 -1.28 2.62
C LYS A 52 -52.49 -1.52 1.19
N ALA A 53 -52.29 -0.47 0.38
CA ALA A 53 -51.89 -0.58 -1.02
C ALA A 53 -51.19 0.68 -1.53
N VAL A 54 -50.42 0.54 -2.62
CA VAL A 54 -49.87 1.67 -3.38
C VAL A 54 -50.98 2.28 -4.22
N LEU A 55 -51.14 3.61 -4.16
CA LEU A 55 -52.12 4.36 -4.94
C LEU A 55 -51.49 4.78 -6.26
N ASN A 56 -52.08 4.38 -7.39
CA ASN A 56 -51.49 4.62 -8.71
C ASN A 56 -52.31 5.61 -9.55
N GLU A 57 -53.61 5.71 -9.28
CA GLU A 57 -54.51 6.60 -10.00
C GLU A 57 -54.76 7.89 -9.22
N LEU A 58 -54.91 9.02 -9.92
CA LEU A 58 -55.17 10.30 -9.27
C LEU A 58 -56.45 10.24 -8.41
N SER A 59 -57.50 9.60 -8.91
CA SER A 59 -58.76 9.45 -8.18
C SER A 59 -58.59 8.73 -6.83
N GLU A 60 -57.69 7.75 -6.74
CA GLU A 60 -57.39 7.01 -5.50
C GLU A 60 -56.64 7.90 -4.50
N VAL A 61 -55.66 8.67 -4.97
CA VAL A 61 -54.89 9.62 -4.15
C VAL A 61 -55.80 10.69 -3.54
N LEU A 62 -56.80 11.15 -4.29
CA LEU A 62 -57.75 12.17 -3.82
C LEU A 62 -58.83 11.61 -2.91
N ALA A 63 -59.18 10.33 -3.06
CA ALA A 63 -60.14 9.64 -2.21
C ALA A 63 -59.52 9.16 -0.88
N ALA A 64 -58.20 9.22 -0.73
CA ALA A 64 -57.49 8.74 0.44
C ALA A 64 -57.92 9.50 1.72
N PRO A 65 -58.29 8.78 2.81
CA PRO A 65 -58.71 9.41 4.06
C PRO A 65 -57.48 9.93 4.84
N GLY A 66 -57.28 11.24 4.85
CA GLY A 66 -56.21 11.91 5.60
C GLY A 66 -54.91 12.13 4.80
N PRO A 67 -53.82 12.54 5.47
CA PRO A 67 -52.55 12.83 4.80
C PRO A 67 -51.94 11.60 4.12
N VAL A 68 -51.59 11.74 2.83
CA VAL A 68 -51.02 10.66 2.03
C VAL A 68 -49.49 10.60 2.20
N PRO A 69 -48.93 9.47 2.68
CA PRO A 69 -47.49 9.27 2.73
C PRO A 69 -46.87 9.14 1.33
N LEU A 70 -45.75 9.82 1.14
CA LEU A 70 -44.96 9.82 -0.08
C LEU A 70 -43.70 8.96 0.09
N THR A 71 -43.49 8.01 -0.81
CA THR A 71 -42.23 7.27 -0.96
C THR A 71 -41.43 7.81 -2.14
N ILE A 72 -40.10 7.69 -2.10
CA ILE A 72 -39.21 8.01 -3.23
C ILE A 72 -38.52 6.74 -3.69
N ASP A 73 -38.73 6.36 -4.95
CA ASP A 73 -38.32 5.06 -5.52
C ASP A 73 -38.74 3.87 -4.63
N GLY A 74 -39.95 3.95 -4.07
CA GLY A 74 -40.50 2.92 -3.17
C GLY A 74 -39.92 2.91 -1.74
N HIS A 75 -39.05 3.86 -1.40
CA HIS A 75 -38.44 3.93 -0.07
C HIS A 75 -38.98 5.10 0.76
N ALA A 76 -38.97 4.92 2.09
CA ALA A 76 -39.12 6.02 3.03
C ALA A 76 -37.90 6.97 2.94
N VAL A 77 -38.16 8.27 3.11
CA VAL A 77 -37.13 9.31 3.19
C VAL A 77 -36.30 9.11 4.46
N ARG A 78 -34.97 9.07 4.30
CA ARG A 78 -34.01 8.77 5.36
C ARG A 78 -32.69 9.49 5.14
N ASP A 79 -31.90 9.60 6.20
CA ASP A 79 -30.53 10.10 6.08
C ASP A 79 -29.62 9.06 5.37
N PRO A 80 -28.64 9.50 4.57
CA PRO A 80 -27.62 8.63 4.02
C PRO A 80 -26.91 7.84 5.13
N PRO A 81 -26.65 6.54 4.91
CA PRO A 81 -25.95 5.71 5.89
C PRO A 81 -24.56 6.25 6.19
N CYS A 82 -24.18 6.20 7.47
CA CYS A 82 -22.88 6.62 7.97
C CYS A 82 -22.25 5.43 8.72
N PRO A 83 -20.95 5.13 8.51
CA PRO A 83 -20.21 4.25 9.40
C PRO A 83 -20.28 4.70 10.85
N ARG A 84 -19.97 3.80 11.78
CA ARG A 84 -19.94 4.14 13.21
C ARG A 84 -18.94 5.28 13.43
N GLU A 85 -19.42 6.40 13.93
CA GLU A 85 -18.59 7.54 14.25
C GLU A 85 -17.90 7.33 15.60
N LEU A 86 -16.58 7.51 15.64
CA LEU A 86 -15.80 7.54 16.87
C LEU A 86 -15.77 8.97 17.43
N PRO A 87 -15.68 9.15 18.76
CA PRO A 87 -15.50 10.47 19.36
C PRO A 87 -14.28 11.21 18.77
N PHE A 88 -14.44 12.51 18.52
CA PHE A 88 -13.41 13.44 17.99
C PHE A 88 -12.90 13.18 16.56
N VAL A 89 -12.69 11.92 16.17
CA VAL A 89 -12.14 11.55 14.85
C VAL A 89 -13.23 11.19 13.82
N GLY A 90 -14.46 10.92 14.27
CA GLY A 90 -15.59 10.54 13.43
C GLY A 90 -15.32 9.23 12.69
N THR A 91 -15.41 9.25 11.36
CA THR A 91 -15.17 8.11 10.46
C THR A 91 -13.77 8.12 9.84
N PHE A 92 -12.82 8.90 10.38
CA PHE A 92 -11.50 9.08 9.75
C PHE A 92 -10.80 7.75 9.43
N PHE A 93 -10.77 6.81 10.36
CA PHE A 93 -10.15 5.48 10.20
C PHE A 93 -10.98 4.50 9.35
N GLU A 94 -12.24 4.82 9.05
CA GLU A 94 -13.02 4.06 8.06
C GLU A 94 -12.64 4.45 6.63
N VAL A 95 -11.95 5.59 6.44
CA VAL A 95 -11.57 6.14 5.14
C VAL A 95 -10.06 6.05 4.92
N TYR A 96 -9.23 6.49 5.86
CA TYR A 96 -7.77 6.53 5.73
C TYR A 96 -7.10 5.32 6.41
N PRO A 97 -5.90 4.89 5.98
CA PRO A 97 -5.01 5.55 5.01
C PRO A 97 -5.39 5.32 3.54
N ASP A 98 -6.09 4.25 3.21
CA ASP A 98 -6.49 3.96 1.83
C ASP A 98 -7.91 4.45 1.52
N HIS A 99 -8.04 5.71 1.11
CA HIS A 99 -9.36 6.24 0.78
C HIS A 99 -10.01 5.57 -0.44
N LEU A 100 -9.27 5.01 -1.39
CA LEU A 100 -9.91 4.43 -2.58
C LEU A 100 -10.51 3.07 -2.25
N GLY A 101 -9.72 2.16 -1.68
CA GLY A 101 -10.18 0.83 -1.28
C GLY A 101 -11.26 0.90 -0.18
N ASN A 102 -11.12 1.83 0.77
CA ASN A 102 -12.10 1.96 1.83
C ASN A 102 -13.44 2.51 1.36
N HIS A 103 -13.50 3.48 0.42
CA HIS A 103 -14.79 3.91 -0.12
C HIS A 103 -15.48 2.79 -0.91
N GLN A 104 -14.72 1.95 -1.63
CA GLN A 104 -15.29 0.76 -2.28
C GLN A 104 -16.01 -0.15 -1.26
N ARG A 105 -15.32 -0.49 -0.17
CA ARG A 105 -15.90 -1.27 0.95
C ARG A 105 -17.14 -0.61 1.55
N LEU A 106 -17.14 0.71 1.66
CA LEU A 106 -18.29 1.46 2.20
C LEU A 106 -19.49 1.43 1.25
N PHE A 107 -19.29 1.62 -0.06
CA PHE A 107 -20.36 1.49 -1.06
C PHE A 107 -20.95 0.09 -1.09
N GLU A 108 -20.11 -0.96 -1.03
CA GLU A 108 -20.56 -2.36 -0.97
C GLU A 108 -21.40 -2.65 0.28
N ARG A 109 -21.08 -2.00 1.40
CA ARG A 109 -21.77 -2.22 2.67
C ARG A 109 -23.06 -1.41 2.82
N TYR A 110 -23.05 -0.16 2.37
CA TYR A 110 -24.09 0.83 2.69
C TYR A 110 -24.92 1.24 1.48
N GLY A 111 -24.50 0.89 0.27
CA GLY A 111 -25.22 1.18 -0.96
C GLY A 111 -24.76 2.48 -1.64
N PRO A 112 -25.61 3.09 -2.49
CA PRO A 112 -25.19 4.04 -3.53
C PRO A 112 -24.75 5.42 -3.03
N ILE A 113 -25.00 5.72 -1.76
CA ILE A 113 -24.60 6.98 -1.12
C ILE A 113 -24.12 6.70 0.31
N VAL A 114 -22.98 7.28 0.66
CA VAL A 114 -22.38 7.11 1.99
C VAL A 114 -22.06 8.49 2.56
N LYS A 115 -22.42 8.70 3.82
CA LYS A 115 -22.00 9.85 4.62
C LYS A 115 -20.73 9.47 5.38
N THR A 116 -19.75 10.38 5.41
CA THR A 116 -18.55 10.28 6.25
C THR A 116 -18.36 11.57 7.03
N ASN A 117 -17.83 11.47 8.24
CA ASN A 117 -17.48 12.60 9.09
C ASN A 117 -16.00 12.47 9.51
N ASN A 118 -15.08 13.07 8.77
CA ASN A 118 -13.65 12.91 9.04
C ASN A 118 -13.14 14.12 9.82
N LEU A 119 -12.82 13.95 11.11
CA LEU A 119 -12.33 15.03 11.99
C LEU A 119 -13.22 16.29 11.97
N GLY A 120 -14.54 16.07 12.03
CA GLY A 120 -15.55 17.14 12.03
C GLY A 120 -15.97 17.62 10.65
N ARG A 121 -15.37 17.12 9.56
CA ARG A 121 -15.78 17.44 8.19
C ARG A 121 -16.72 16.38 7.64
N VAL A 122 -17.98 16.78 7.45
CA VAL A 122 -19.01 15.91 6.88
C VAL A 122 -19.03 16.03 5.37
N THR A 123 -18.85 14.90 4.70
CA THR A 123 -18.95 14.78 3.24
C THR A 123 -19.82 13.58 2.88
N TYR A 124 -20.46 13.66 1.71
CA TYR A 124 -21.25 12.60 1.14
C TYR A 124 -20.58 12.12 -0.14
N GLN A 125 -20.62 10.82 -0.42
CA GLN A 125 -20.11 10.26 -1.67
C GLN A 125 -21.15 9.40 -2.32
N THR A 126 -21.16 9.36 -3.66
CA THR A 126 -22.06 8.50 -4.42
C THR A 126 -21.34 7.81 -5.55
N ASN A 127 -21.70 6.55 -5.79
CA ASN A 127 -21.31 5.77 -6.96
C ASN A 127 -22.52 5.49 -7.90
N ASP A 128 -23.67 6.15 -7.68
CA ASP A 128 -24.84 6.05 -8.57
C ASP A 128 -24.77 7.09 -9.70
N PRO A 129 -24.77 6.69 -10.98
CA PRO A 129 -24.65 7.61 -12.11
C PRO A 129 -25.86 8.55 -12.24
N ARG A 130 -27.06 8.18 -11.76
CA ARG A 130 -28.24 9.05 -11.77
C ARG A 130 -28.06 10.21 -10.80
N ILE A 131 -27.63 9.92 -9.58
CA ILE A 131 -27.31 10.95 -8.58
C ILE A 131 -26.14 11.81 -9.07
N ALA A 132 -25.10 11.21 -9.65
CA ALA A 132 -23.97 11.96 -10.20
C ALA A 132 -24.40 13.00 -11.28
N ALA A 133 -25.31 12.62 -12.19
CA ALA A 133 -25.81 13.54 -13.20
C ALA A 133 -26.61 14.70 -12.60
N ILE A 134 -27.46 14.42 -11.61
CA ILE A 134 -28.20 15.44 -10.86
C ILE A 134 -27.23 16.42 -10.18
N VAL A 135 -26.22 15.87 -9.50
CA VAL A 135 -25.23 16.65 -8.73
C VAL A 135 -24.43 17.57 -9.65
N PHE A 136 -24.04 17.11 -10.84
CA PHE A 136 -23.27 17.91 -11.79
C PHE A 136 -24.10 18.86 -12.67
N ALA A 137 -25.42 18.82 -12.59
CA ALA A 137 -26.28 19.63 -13.46
C ALA A 137 -26.15 21.15 -13.23
N GLU A 138 -25.60 21.60 -12.10
CA GLU A 138 -25.58 23.01 -11.66
C GLU A 138 -27.00 23.64 -11.72
N SER A 139 -27.91 23.10 -10.90
CA SER A 139 -29.33 23.45 -10.91
C SER A 139 -29.73 24.32 -9.70
N ASP A 140 -31.03 24.43 -9.43
CA ASP A 140 -31.54 25.02 -8.19
C ASP A 140 -31.16 24.20 -6.94
N PHE A 141 -30.78 22.94 -7.12
CA PHE A 141 -30.43 22.02 -6.05
C PHE A 141 -28.93 21.97 -5.74
N PHE A 142 -28.07 22.06 -6.74
CA PHE A 142 -26.61 21.92 -6.58
C PHE A 142 -25.84 23.01 -7.30
N THR A 143 -24.74 23.45 -6.69
CA THR A 143 -23.77 24.39 -7.27
C THR A 143 -22.36 23.97 -6.86
N LYS A 144 -21.34 24.33 -7.64
CA LYS A 144 -19.97 24.28 -7.14
C LYS A 144 -19.71 25.47 -6.22
N LYS A 145 -19.90 25.25 -4.92
CA LYS A 145 -19.48 26.16 -3.84
C LYS A 145 -18.44 25.48 -2.96
N ILE A 146 -17.25 26.07 -2.84
CA ILE A 146 -16.16 25.54 -2.02
C ILE A 146 -16.35 26.05 -0.59
N ASN A 147 -17.05 25.28 0.23
CA ASN A 147 -17.15 25.49 1.68
C ASN A 147 -16.07 24.68 2.43
N GLU A 148 -16.09 24.72 3.76
CA GLU A 148 -15.05 24.08 4.59
C GLU A 148 -14.96 22.55 4.45
N ALA A 149 -16.07 21.89 4.09
CA ALA A 149 -16.11 20.45 3.85
C ALA A 149 -15.63 20.06 2.44
N HIS A 150 -15.48 21.03 1.53
CA HIS A 150 -15.10 20.75 0.16
C HIS A 150 -13.61 20.33 0.06
N PRO A 151 -13.24 19.31 -0.76
CA PRO A 151 -11.85 18.84 -0.88
C PRO A 151 -10.81 19.89 -1.31
N LEU A 152 -11.27 20.99 -1.89
CA LEU A 152 -10.44 22.12 -2.34
C LEU A 152 -10.49 23.34 -1.41
N ALA A 153 -11.03 23.21 -0.20
CA ALA A 153 -11.20 24.32 0.73
C ALA A 153 -9.88 25.07 1.02
N GLY A 154 -8.77 24.34 1.21
CA GLY A 154 -7.45 24.92 1.47
C GLY A 154 -6.87 25.72 0.30
N LEU A 155 -7.32 25.44 -0.92
CA LEU A 155 -6.88 26.12 -2.14
C LEU A 155 -7.88 27.17 -2.62
N LYS A 156 -8.98 27.43 -1.91
CA LYS A 156 -10.01 28.37 -2.36
C LYS A 156 -9.39 29.73 -2.68
N THR A 157 -9.66 30.21 -3.89
CA THR A 157 -9.22 31.51 -4.38
C THR A 157 -10.33 32.10 -5.24
N PRO A 158 -11.14 33.05 -4.72
CA PRO A 158 -12.25 33.63 -5.48
C PRO A 158 -11.82 34.21 -6.83
N SER A 159 -10.67 34.89 -6.88
CA SER A 159 -10.11 35.47 -8.12
C SER A 159 -9.72 34.44 -9.18
N ALA A 160 -9.56 33.16 -8.83
CA ALA A 160 -9.27 32.12 -9.82
C ALA A 160 -10.49 31.82 -10.72
N GLY A 161 -11.70 32.19 -10.29
CA GLY A 161 -12.96 32.08 -11.04
C GLY A 161 -13.36 30.64 -11.35
N ILE A 162 -12.62 29.95 -12.22
CA ILE A 162 -13.01 28.70 -12.88
C ILE A 162 -12.87 27.46 -11.99
N PHE A 163 -11.67 27.17 -11.47
CA PHE A 163 -11.45 25.91 -10.74
C PHE A 163 -11.55 26.07 -9.22
N LEU A 164 -10.96 27.14 -8.68
CA LEU A 164 -10.86 27.40 -7.23
C LEU A 164 -11.86 28.48 -6.73
N GLY A 165 -12.79 28.90 -7.59
CA GLY A 165 -13.89 29.83 -7.28
C GLY A 165 -15.26 29.16 -7.27
N ASP A 166 -16.24 29.84 -6.69
CA ASP A 166 -17.64 29.39 -6.59
C ASP A 166 -18.40 29.72 -7.89
N THR A 167 -19.40 28.93 -8.30
CA THR A 167 -20.13 29.16 -9.57
C THR A 167 -20.92 30.47 -9.57
N ASP A 168 -21.53 30.83 -8.43
CA ASP A 168 -22.47 31.95 -8.34
C ASP A 168 -21.77 33.32 -8.16
N THR A 169 -20.50 33.45 -8.57
CA THR A 169 -19.73 34.71 -8.46
C THR A 169 -19.43 35.34 -9.81
N GLU A 170 -19.23 36.67 -9.78
CA GLU A 170 -18.89 37.45 -10.97
C GLU A 170 -17.53 37.02 -11.55
N GLU A 171 -16.57 36.67 -10.69
CA GLU A 171 -15.25 36.19 -11.09
C GLU A 171 -15.34 34.90 -11.91
N TRP A 172 -16.21 33.95 -11.53
CA TRP A 172 -16.46 32.76 -12.34
C TRP A 172 -17.06 33.14 -13.69
N ARG A 173 -18.11 33.96 -13.70
CA ARG A 173 -18.82 34.36 -14.94
C ARG A 173 -17.88 35.03 -15.93
N VAL A 174 -17.02 35.94 -15.45
CA VAL A 174 -16.05 36.64 -16.29
C VAL A 174 -14.95 35.68 -16.74
N THR A 175 -14.31 34.94 -15.84
CA THR A 175 -13.19 34.06 -16.22
C THR A 175 -13.66 32.94 -17.15
N HIS A 176 -14.84 32.36 -16.91
CA HIS A 176 -15.46 31.33 -17.75
C HIS A 176 -15.95 31.87 -19.12
N LYS A 177 -16.09 33.19 -19.29
CA LYS A 177 -16.30 33.82 -20.60
C LYS A 177 -14.99 33.87 -21.40
N PHE A 178 -13.87 34.21 -20.74
CA PHE A 178 -12.61 34.49 -21.40
C PHE A 178 -11.73 33.26 -21.64
N LEU A 179 -11.68 32.26 -20.74
CA LEU A 179 -10.73 31.14 -20.93
C LEU A 179 -11.15 30.07 -21.94
N PRO A 180 -12.42 29.62 -22.01
CA PRO A 180 -12.80 28.53 -22.90
C PRO A 180 -12.44 28.73 -24.38
N PRO A 181 -12.50 29.94 -24.99
CA PRO A 181 -12.06 30.13 -26.37
C PRO A 181 -10.60 29.74 -26.63
N ALA A 182 -9.68 29.98 -25.68
CA ALA A 182 -8.28 29.59 -25.79
C ALA A 182 -8.05 28.07 -25.64
N LEU A 183 -9.02 27.34 -25.10
CA LEU A 183 -8.98 25.89 -24.93
C LEU A 183 -10.00 25.16 -25.82
N GLY A 184 -10.62 25.90 -26.74
CA GLY A 184 -11.58 25.37 -27.69
C GLY A 184 -10.90 24.56 -28.80
N PRO A 185 -11.65 23.71 -29.54
CA PRO A 185 -11.07 22.80 -30.53
C PRO A 185 -10.16 23.46 -31.57
N LYS A 186 -10.53 24.66 -32.06
CA LYS A 186 -9.72 25.39 -33.05
C LYS A 186 -8.40 25.93 -32.47
N ALA A 187 -8.42 26.42 -31.24
CA ALA A 187 -7.22 26.91 -30.56
C ALA A 187 -6.28 25.75 -30.21
N VAL A 188 -6.83 24.64 -29.72
CA VAL A 188 -6.06 23.43 -29.43
C VAL A 188 -5.38 22.86 -30.68
N ARG A 189 -6.06 22.89 -31.85
CA ARG A 189 -5.43 22.54 -33.14
C ARG A 189 -4.27 23.46 -33.49
N HIS A 190 -4.37 24.75 -33.18
CA HIS A 190 -3.28 25.70 -33.37
C HIS A 190 -2.06 25.39 -32.48
N TYR A 191 -2.27 24.84 -31.30
CA TYR A 191 -1.20 24.43 -30.37
C TYR A 191 -0.56 23.07 -30.67
N ALA A 192 -1.21 22.21 -31.47
CA ALA A 192 -0.76 20.85 -31.74
C ALA A 192 0.69 20.74 -32.27
N PRO A 193 1.19 21.61 -33.17
CA PRO A 193 2.58 21.56 -33.61
C PRO A 193 3.59 21.76 -32.46
N THR A 194 3.29 22.65 -31.53
CA THR A 194 4.13 22.89 -30.35
C THR A 194 4.08 21.71 -29.36
N MET A 195 2.90 21.08 -29.21
CA MET A 195 2.78 19.82 -28.47
C MET A 195 3.67 18.74 -29.09
N GLN A 196 3.57 18.53 -30.41
CA GLN A 196 4.37 17.55 -31.12
C GLN A 196 5.87 17.82 -30.95
N LYS A 197 6.29 19.08 -31.13
CA LYS A 197 7.70 19.45 -30.93
C LYS A 197 8.18 19.15 -29.51
N THR A 198 7.33 19.34 -28.51
CA THR A 198 7.65 19.09 -27.10
C THR A 198 7.90 17.61 -26.82
N VAL A 199 7.12 16.69 -27.38
CA VAL A 199 7.40 15.24 -27.23
C VAL A 199 8.64 14.83 -28.04
N GLU A 200 8.87 15.41 -29.21
CA GLU A 200 10.09 15.15 -29.99
C GLU A 200 11.37 15.61 -29.26
N ASP A 201 11.31 16.74 -28.55
CA ASP A 201 12.42 17.23 -27.72
C ASP A 201 12.78 16.26 -26.57
N SER A 202 11.85 15.39 -26.16
CA SER A 202 12.09 14.36 -25.16
C SER A 202 12.86 13.14 -25.70
N PHE A 203 12.87 12.93 -27.02
CA PHE A 203 13.47 11.75 -27.62
C PHE A 203 14.95 11.61 -27.31
N LYS A 204 15.71 12.71 -27.35
CA LYS A 204 17.15 12.65 -27.03
C LYS A 204 17.44 12.16 -25.61
N VAL A 205 16.50 12.35 -24.67
CA VAL A 205 16.62 11.86 -23.29
C VAL A 205 16.24 10.40 -23.21
N PHE A 206 15.11 9.99 -23.81
CA PHE A 206 14.70 8.59 -23.81
C PHE A 206 15.63 7.68 -24.64
N ASP A 207 16.19 8.20 -25.73
CA ASP A 207 17.23 7.54 -26.53
C ASP A 207 18.49 7.34 -25.67
N ALA A 208 18.93 8.36 -24.93
CA ALA A 208 20.08 8.25 -24.04
C ALA A 208 19.85 7.23 -22.91
N LEU A 209 18.65 7.19 -22.32
CA LEU A 209 18.28 6.21 -21.28
C LEU A 209 18.24 4.78 -21.84
N ASP A 210 17.72 4.58 -23.05
CA ASP A 210 17.76 3.29 -23.75
C ASP A 210 19.20 2.86 -24.09
N GLU A 211 20.02 3.76 -24.62
CA GLU A 211 21.44 3.50 -24.91
C GLU A 211 22.23 3.09 -23.66
N GLN A 212 21.83 3.59 -22.49
CA GLN A 212 22.41 3.25 -21.18
C GLN A 212 21.77 2.00 -20.55
N GLY A 213 20.66 1.50 -21.10
CA GLY A 213 19.92 0.36 -20.54
C GLY A 213 19.21 0.68 -19.22
N GLU A 214 18.99 1.96 -18.91
CA GLU A 214 18.45 2.42 -17.63
C GLU A 214 16.92 2.36 -17.58
N ALA A 215 16.40 1.84 -16.47
CA ALA A 215 14.99 1.97 -16.14
C ALA A 215 14.72 3.35 -15.53
N TRP A 216 13.56 3.93 -15.85
CA TRP A 216 13.20 5.26 -15.39
C TRP A 216 11.78 5.32 -14.83
N ASN A 217 11.56 6.24 -13.89
CA ASN A 217 10.25 6.45 -13.28
C ASN A 217 9.31 7.20 -14.23
N VAL A 218 8.29 6.50 -14.73
CA VAL A 218 7.37 7.03 -15.72
C VAL A 218 6.68 8.30 -15.25
N TYR A 219 6.21 8.33 -14.01
CA TYR A 219 5.52 9.51 -13.50
C TYR A 219 6.41 10.75 -13.48
N GLN A 220 7.69 10.62 -13.11
CA GLN A 220 8.62 11.75 -13.10
C GLN A 220 8.86 12.34 -14.49
N TYR A 221 9.02 11.49 -15.51
CA TYR A 221 9.24 11.96 -16.88
C TYR A 221 7.96 12.41 -17.57
N MET A 222 6.82 11.82 -17.26
CA MET A 222 5.53 12.33 -17.74
C MET A 222 5.18 13.66 -17.07
N LEU A 223 5.57 13.86 -15.80
CA LEU A 223 5.49 15.14 -15.11
C LEU A 223 6.33 16.20 -15.83
N LYS A 224 7.58 15.86 -16.20
CA LYS A 224 8.45 16.72 -17.02
C LYS A 224 7.82 17.05 -18.37
N LEU A 225 7.26 16.06 -19.07
CA LEU A 225 6.65 16.22 -20.40
C LEU A 225 5.42 17.12 -20.36
N GLY A 226 4.44 16.79 -19.52
CA GLY A 226 3.23 17.59 -19.38
C GLY A 226 3.52 19.00 -18.90
N SER A 227 4.44 19.17 -17.94
CA SER A 227 4.77 20.51 -17.44
C SER A 227 5.58 21.34 -18.42
N GLN A 228 6.44 20.74 -19.24
CA GLN A 228 7.12 21.47 -20.31
C GLN A 228 6.14 21.93 -21.40
N ALA A 229 5.21 21.06 -21.80
CA ALA A 229 4.18 21.42 -22.79
C ALA A 229 3.30 22.56 -22.28
N VAL A 230 2.81 22.46 -21.04
CA VAL A 230 2.01 23.51 -20.41
C VAL A 230 2.84 24.78 -20.15
N GLY A 231 4.11 24.66 -19.75
CA GLY A 231 5.02 25.81 -19.62
C GLY A 231 5.09 26.61 -20.91
N LYS A 232 5.29 25.94 -22.05
CA LYS A 232 5.35 26.57 -23.37
C LYS A 232 3.99 27.14 -23.80
N LEU A 233 2.93 26.36 -23.69
CA LEU A 233 1.61 26.66 -24.26
C LEU A 233 0.75 27.59 -23.40
N VAL A 234 0.96 27.59 -22.09
CA VAL A 234 0.23 28.47 -21.17
C VAL A 234 1.07 29.69 -20.83
N LEU A 235 2.32 29.50 -20.39
CA LEU A 235 3.16 30.57 -19.85
C LEU A 235 4.14 31.17 -20.87
N GLY A 236 4.36 30.53 -22.02
CA GLY A 236 5.39 30.93 -22.97
C GLY A 236 6.81 30.66 -22.47
N LEU A 237 6.99 29.71 -21.54
CA LEU A 237 8.27 29.38 -20.92
C LEU A 237 8.74 27.99 -21.32
N ASP A 238 10.03 27.86 -21.64
CA ASP A 238 10.67 26.54 -21.75
C ASP A 238 11.29 26.17 -20.39
N PHE A 239 10.80 25.11 -19.77
CA PHE A 239 11.33 24.62 -18.49
C PHE A 239 12.59 23.75 -18.64
N GLN A 240 13.03 23.47 -19.87
CA GLN A 240 14.30 22.77 -20.14
C GLN A 240 14.39 21.37 -19.51
N HIS A 241 13.25 20.72 -19.25
CA HIS A 241 13.19 19.43 -18.55
C HIS A 241 13.83 18.25 -19.29
N PHE A 242 14.05 18.42 -20.59
CA PHE A 242 14.67 17.43 -21.44
C PHE A 242 16.01 17.89 -22.01
N GLU A 243 16.75 18.81 -21.37
CA GLU A 243 18.11 19.14 -21.84
C GLU A 243 19.09 17.97 -21.71
N ALA A 244 18.96 17.20 -20.62
CA ALA A 244 19.69 15.98 -20.32
C ALA A 244 18.81 15.03 -19.48
N PRO A 245 19.14 13.73 -19.36
CA PRO A 245 18.38 12.78 -18.54
C PRO A 245 18.20 13.23 -17.08
N ASP A 246 19.26 13.78 -16.48
CA ASP A 246 19.32 14.24 -15.10
C ASP A 246 18.83 15.68 -14.88
N ALA A 247 18.30 16.34 -15.93
CA ALA A 247 17.79 17.71 -15.82
C ALA A 247 16.77 17.83 -14.67
N PRO A 248 16.90 18.79 -13.76
CA PRO A 248 16.02 18.90 -12.61
C PRO A 248 14.60 19.31 -13.02
N VAL A 249 13.61 18.99 -12.20
CA VAL A 249 12.25 19.52 -12.34
C VAL A 249 12.26 21.00 -11.96
N HIS A 250 11.68 21.84 -12.80
CA HIS A 250 11.60 23.29 -12.59
C HIS A 250 10.90 23.63 -11.26
N GLU A 251 11.39 24.67 -10.57
CA GLU A 251 10.93 25.07 -9.22
C GLU A 251 9.40 25.24 -9.14
N MET A 252 8.79 25.94 -10.12
CA MET A 252 7.34 26.12 -10.18
C MET A 252 6.57 24.78 -10.19
N VAL A 253 7.09 23.77 -10.88
CA VAL A 253 6.45 22.45 -11.00
C VAL A 253 6.56 21.70 -9.68
N HIS A 254 7.73 21.77 -9.03
CA HIS A 254 7.93 21.22 -7.69
C HIS A 254 6.98 21.86 -6.67
N ASN A 255 6.90 23.18 -6.64
CA ASN A 255 6.04 23.94 -5.72
C ASN A 255 4.56 23.61 -5.91
N ILE A 256 4.10 23.47 -7.16
CA ILE A 256 2.72 23.06 -7.45
C ILE A 256 2.44 21.63 -6.98
N ALA A 257 3.35 20.68 -7.23
CA ALA A 257 3.18 19.30 -6.76
C ALA A 257 3.10 19.25 -5.23
N GLU A 258 3.96 20.00 -4.54
CA GLU A 258 3.96 20.10 -3.10
C GLU A 258 2.68 20.76 -2.55
N LEU A 259 2.21 21.83 -3.19
CA LEU A 259 0.94 22.50 -2.86
C LEU A 259 -0.24 21.52 -2.88
N LEU A 260 -0.30 20.62 -3.87
CA LEU A 260 -1.36 19.63 -3.99
C LEU A 260 -1.31 18.56 -2.88
N SER A 261 -0.11 18.08 -2.53
CA SER A 261 0.08 17.14 -1.42
C SER A 261 -0.32 17.78 -0.09
N LEU A 262 0.18 19.00 0.18
CA LEU A 262 -0.15 19.74 1.40
C LEU A 262 -1.64 20.06 1.50
N ASN A 263 -2.31 20.44 0.40
CA ASN A 263 -3.75 20.67 0.45
C ASN A 263 -4.51 19.41 0.87
N LYS A 264 -4.20 18.25 0.28
CA LYS A 264 -4.87 17.00 0.63
C LYS A 264 -4.61 16.62 2.09
N LYS A 265 -3.38 16.75 2.57
CA LYS A 265 -3.01 16.52 3.98
C LYS A 265 -3.69 17.47 4.96
N VAL A 266 -3.68 18.77 4.67
CA VAL A 266 -4.35 19.76 5.53
C VAL A 266 -5.85 19.54 5.54
N THR A 267 -6.46 19.20 4.40
CA THR A 267 -7.91 19.03 4.31
C THR A 267 -8.42 17.73 4.92
N SER A 268 -7.61 16.68 5.00
CA SER A 268 -7.98 15.43 5.67
C SER A 268 -7.99 15.56 7.20
N MET A 269 -7.21 16.49 7.77
CA MET A 269 -7.01 16.64 9.21
C MET A 269 -8.03 17.56 9.92
N GLY A 270 -9.07 18.01 9.22
CA GLY A 270 -10.12 18.86 9.79
C GLY A 270 -9.74 20.35 9.93
N ASN A 271 -10.69 21.15 10.41
CA ASN A 271 -10.56 22.63 10.43
C ASN A 271 -9.56 23.16 11.46
N TRP A 272 -9.45 22.50 12.61
CA TRP A 272 -8.52 22.90 13.68
C TRP A 272 -7.08 22.88 13.18
N TYR A 273 -6.71 21.85 12.42
CA TYR A 273 -5.38 21.69 11.84
C TYR A 273 -5.10 22.77 10.79
N ALA A 274 -6.05 23.02 9.88
CA ALA A 274 -5.92 24.05 8.86
C ALA A 274 -5.69 25.47 9.42
N GLY A 275 -6.18 25.73 10.64
CA GLY A 275 -6.03 27.00 11.35
C GLY A 275 -4.65 27.25 11.96
N LEU A 276 -3.76 26.24 12.03
CA LEU A 276 -2.47 26.38 12.71
C LEU A 276 -1.56 27.40 11.99
N PRO A 277 -0.87 28.30 12.73
CA PRO A 277 0.00 29.32 12.14
C PRO A 277 1.41 28.81 11.78
N PHE A 278 1.69 27.53 11.98
CA PHE A 278 2.96 26.84 11.71
C PHE A 278 2.72 25.49 11.01
N GLY A 279 3.78 24.77 10.66
CA GLY A 279 3.69 23.45 9.99
C GLY A 279 3.10 23.52 8.58
N ASP A 280 2.49 22.41 8.16
CA ASP A 280 1.93 22.22 6.81
C ASP A 280 0.93 23.31 6.39
N PRO A 281 -0.01 23.78 7.24
CA PRO A 281 -0.92 24.86 6.86
C PRO A 281 -0.23 26.19 6.56
N LYS A 282 0.82 26.55 7.32
CA LYS A 282 1.63 27.75 7.02
C LYS A 282 2.36 27.57 5.70
N ARG A 283 3.00 26.42 5.49
CA ARG A 283 3.73 26.08 4.26
C ARG A 283 2.83 26.12 3.03
N LEU A 284 1.61 25.57 3.12
CA LEU A 284 0.58 25.64 2.08
C LEU A 284 0.25 27.09 1.70
N ARG A 285 0.05 27.99 2.67
CA ARG A 285 -0.21 29.41 2.43
C ARG A 285 0.99 30.12 1.78
N THR A 286 2.20 29.84 2.24
CA THR A 286 3.43 30.43 1.68
C THR A 286 3.67 29.99 0.24
N LEU A 287 3.52 28.71 -0.06
CA LEU A 287 3.65 28.19 -1.43
C LEU A 287 2.62 28.79 -2.37
N LYS A 288 1.37 28.95 -1.89
CA LYS A 288 0.30 29.58 -2.67
C LYS A 288 0.71 30.97 -3.16
N THR A 289 1.25 31.81 -2.27
CA THR A 289 1.75 33.15 -2.63
C THR A 289 2.95 33.08 -3.56
N SER A 290 3.91 32.19 -3.28
CA SER A 290 5.11 32.04 -4.10
C SER A 290 4.78 31.65 -5.56
N ILE A 291 3.85 30.72 -5.77
CA ILE A 291 3.41 30.31 -7.12
C ILE A 291 2.71 31.46 -7.85
N GLU A 292 1.87 32.24 -7.14
CA GLU A 292 1.22 33.43 -7.69
C GLU A 292 2.26 34.45 -8.18
N ASP A 293 3.29 34.72 -7.38
CA ASP A 293 4.37 35.65 -7.73
C ASP A 293 5.16 35.18 -8.96
N MET A 294 5.49 33.87 -9.05
CA MET A 294 6.21 33.32 -10.21
C MET A 294 5.41 33.46 -11.51
N VAL A 295 4.10 33.19 -11.48
CA VAL A 295 3.24 33.35 -12.67
C VAL A 295 3.07 34.83 -13.02
N ALA A 296 2.92 35.71 -12.02
CA ALA A 296 2.86 37.15 -12.27
C ALA A 296 4.14 37.68 -12.96
N GLN A 297 5.32 37.25 -12.52
CA GLN A 297 6.59 37.61 -13.15
C GLN A 297 6.69 37.10 -14.60
N SER A 298 6.21 35.88 -14.84
CA SER A 298 6.17 35.29 -16.19
C SER A 298 5.28 36.11 -17.14
N MET A 299 4.12 36.56 -16.65
CA MET A 299 3.22 37.43 -17.41
C MET A 299 3.83 38.80 -17.72
N GLU A 300 4.54 39.41 -16.76
CA GLU A 300 5.22 40.70 -16.96
C GLU A 300 6.32 40.61 -18.01
N ALA A 301 7.06 39.49 -18.06
CA ALA A 301 8.08 39.26 -19.08
C ALA A 301 7.44 39.15 -20.49
N ALA A 302 6.33 38.43 -20.62
CA ALA A 302 5.61 38.25 -21.88
C ALA A 302 4.91 39.53 -22.39
N SER A 303 4.49 40.42 -21.49
CA SER A 303 3.72 41.64 -21.83
C SER A 303 4.55 42.78 -22.46
N ARG A 304 5.88 42.61 -22.65
CA ARG A 304 6.79 43.67 -23.13
C ARG A 304 6.84 43.83 -24.66
N GLY A 305 6.16 42.96 -25.40
CA GLY A 305 5.89 43.14 -26.84
C GLY A 305 4.57 43.89 -27.03
N GLY A 306 4.57 45.00 -27.75
CA GLY A 306 3.34 45.75 -28.03
C GLY A 306 2.34 44.89 -28.81
N ASN A 307 1.21 44.54 -28.19
CA ASN A 307 0.24 43.61 -28.75
C ASN A 307 -1.07 44.32 -29.14
N GLU A 308 -1.62 43.95 -30.30
CA GLU A 308 -2.93 44.41 -30.78
C GLU A 308 -4.08 43.75 -29.99
N ASP A 309 -5.11 44.52 -29.65
CA ASP A 309 -6.34 44.01 -29.05
C ASP A 309 -7.19 43.28 -30.09
N LEU A 310 -7.59 42.05 -29.78
CA LEU A 310 -8.29 41.17 -30.72
C LEU A 310 -9.55 40.58 -30.08
N PRO A 311 -10.65 40.38 -30.84
CA PRO A 311 -11.81 39.64 -30.37
C PRO A 311 -11.42 38.25 -29.86
N LEU A 312 -12.11 37.75 -28.83
CA LEU A 312 -11.85 36.45 -28.17
C LEU A 312 -11.46 35.32 -29.13
N GLN A 313 -12.20 35.12 -30.22
CA GLN A 313 -11.96 34.00 -31.13
C GLN A 313 -10.73 34.22 -32.02
N ASP A 314 -10.46 35.45 -32.42
CA ASP A 314 -9.32 35.80 -33.26
C ASP A 314 -8.02 35.78 -32.45
N ALA A 315 -8.07 36.27 -31.20
CA ALA A 315 -6.98 36.17 -30.26
C ALA A 315 -6.57 34.70 -30.06
N ALA A 316 -7.54 33.80 -29.89
CA ALA A 316 -7.28 32.37 -29.66
C ALA A 316 -6.59 31.66 -30.84
N LEU A 317 -6.65 32.23 -32.06
CA LEU A 317 -6.07 31.66 -33.27
C LEU A 317 -4.77 32.35 -33.70
N LYS A 318 -4.41 33.48 -33.07
CA LYS A 318 -3.22 34.27 -33.38
C LYS A 318 -2.22 34.32 -32.23
N ALA A 319 -2.63 33.91 -31.02
CA ALA A 319 -1.79 33.94 -29.85
C ALA A 319 -0.89 32.71 -29.78
N ASP A 320 0.40 32.94 -29.50
CA ASP A 320 1.39 31.86 -29.41
C ASP A 320 1.18 30.97 -28.18
N ASN A 321 0.59 31.53 -27.12
CA ASN A 321 0.31 30.86 -25.85
C ASN A 321 -0.84 31.56 -25.10
N MET A 322 -1.27 30.97 -23.97
CA MET A 322 -2.42 31.47 -23.21
C MET A 322 -2.18 32.81 -22.50
N VAL A 323 -0.93 33.14 -22.12
CA VAL A 323 -0.58 34.47 -21.61
C VAL A 323 -0.76 35.53 -22.69
N ASP A 324 -0.23 35.29 -23.90
CA ASP A 324 -0.39 36.18 -25.05
C ASP A 324 -1.87 36.36 -25.43
N TYR A 325 -2.62 35.25 -25.44
CA TYR A 325 -4.07 35.25 -25.62
C TYR A 325 -4.74 36.18 -24.62
N ALA A 326 -4.47 36.00 -23.33
CA ALA A 326 -5.13 36.73 -22.27
C ALA A 326 -4.81 38.24 -22.29
N ILE A 327 -3.62 38.61 -22.78
CA ILE A 327 -3.22 40.01 -22.95
C ILE A 327 -3.97 40.65 -24.12
N ARG A 328 -4.21 39.93 -25.23
CA ARG A 328 -4.85 40.46 -26.45
C ARG A 328 -6.38 40.42 -26.42
N ALA A 329 -6.93 39.40 -25.80
CA ALA A 329 -8.34 39.07 -25.88
C ALA A 329 -9.25 40.16 -25.30
N THR A 330 -10.18 40.64 -26.13
CA THR A 330 -11.28 41.53 -25.73
C THR A 330 -12.63 40.89 -26.04
N ASP A 331 -13.62 41.20 -25.22
CA ASP A 331 -14.99 40.80 -25.49
C ASP A 331 -15.70 41.72 -26.49
N ASN A 332 -16.98 41.46 -26.76
CA ASN A 332 -17.80 42.25 -27.68
C ASN A 332 -18.01 43.72 -27.26
N LYS A 333 -17.63 44.10 -26.04
CA LYS A 333 -17.67 45.49 -25.54
C LYS A 333 -16.28 46.13 -25.55
N GLY A 334 -15.24 45.42 -25.97
CA GLY A 334 -13.84 45.88 -25.91
C GLY A 334 -13.19 45.70 -24.54
N GLU A 335 -13.84 44.99 -23.61
CA GLU A 335 -13.33 44.78 -22.25
C GLU A 335 -12.41 43.55 -22.19
N LYS A 336 -11.42 43.58 -21.29
CA LYS A 336 -10.45 42.49 -21.07
C LYS A 336 -10.76 41.68 -19.80
N LEU A 337 -10.15 40.50 -19.67
CA LEU A 337 -10.14 39.78 -18.40
C LEU A 337 -9.44 40.65 -17.33
N PRO A 338 -10.08 40.95 -16.19
CA PRO A 338 -9.47 41.78 -15.17
C PRO A 338 -8.15 41.20 -14.67
N LYS A 339 -7.12 42.05 -14.53
CA LYS A 339 -5.80 41.63 -14.03
C LYS A 339 -5.87 40.88 -12.70
N SER A 340 -6.82 41.26 -11.82
CA SER A 340 -7.05 40.61 -10.54
C SER A 340 -7.45 39.14 -10.64
N SER A 341 -8.10 38.73 -11.73
CA SER A 341 -8.50 37.33 -11.98
C SER A 341 -7.53 36.59 -12.90
N LEU A 342 -6.85 37.34 -13.77
CA LEU A 342 -5.98 36.80 -14.80
C LEU A 342 -4.85 35.91 -14.25
N THR A 343 -4.09 36.39 -13.26
CA THR A 343 -2.95 35.65 -12.71
C THR A 343 -3.39 34.30 -12.15
N TRP A 344 -4.43 34.27 -11.32
CA TRP A 344 -4.93 33.03 -10.74
C TRP A 344 -5.61 32.11 -11.76
N ALA A 345 -6.23 32.65 -12.79
CA ALA A 345 -6.76 31.87 -13.90
C ALA A 345 -5.63 31.12 -14.64
N LEU A 346 -4.49 31.78 -14.85
CA LEU A 346 -3.30 31.16 -15.44
C LEU A 346 -2.60 30.18 -14.49
N VAL A 347 -2.47 30.49 -13.19
CA VAL A 347 -1.96 29.54 -12.17
C VAL A 347 -2.77 28.24 -12.22
N VAL A 348 -4.10 28.35 -12.26
CA VAL A 348 -5.00 27.19 -12.36
C VAL A 348 -4.80 26.43 -13.67
N ALA A 349 -4.74 27.13 -14.81
CA ALA A 349 -4.53 26.49 -16.11
C ALA A 349 -3.20 25.73 -16.15
N THR A 350 -2.14 26.33 -15.62
CA THR A 350 -0.82 25.70 -15.49
C THR A 350 -0.89 24.46 -14.59
N ALA A 351 -1.31 24.62 -13.33
CA ALA A 351 -1.29 23.54 -12.36
C ALA A 351 -2.23 22.38 -12.74
N ALA A 352 -3.47 22.67 -13.12
CA ALA A 352 -4.44 21.64 -13.50
C ALA A 352 -4.07 20.97 -14.83
N GLY A 353 -3.51 21.72 -15.77
CA GLY A 353 -3.11 21.22 -17.09
C GLY A 353 -2.07 20.12 -16.98
N PHE A 354 -0.92 20.39 -16.35
CA PHE A 354 0.15 19.39 -16.39
C PHE A 354 -0.06 18.27 -15.38
N THR A 355 -0.55 18.52 -14.16
CA THR A 355 -0.60 17.49 -13.10
C THR A 355 -1.55 16.35 -13.47
N THR A 356 -2.69 16.68 -14.09
CA THR A 356 -3.68 15.68 -14.52
C THR A 356 -3.24 14.94 -15.78
N THR A 357 -2.76 15.64 -16.82
CA THR A 357 -2.26 15.02 -18.05
C THR A 357 -1.05 14.11 -17.78
N SER A 358 -0.11 14.53 -16.93
CA SER A 358 1.07 13.71 -16.58
C SER A 358 0.70 12.40 -15.89
N SER A 359 -0.29 12.46 -15.00
CA SER A 359 -0.82 11.26 -14.32
C SER A 359 -1.54 10.35 -15.32
N LEU A 360 -2.32 10.90 -16.25
CA LEU A 360 -3.00 10.13 -17.29
C LEU A 360 -2.01 9.45 -18.24
N LEU A 361 -0.99 10.16 -18.72
CA LEU A 361 0.08 9.58 -19.54
C LEU A 361 0.80 8.44 -18.83
N SER A 362 1.01 8.57 -17.52
CA SER A 362 1.62 7.51 -16.71
C SER A 362 0.73 6.26 -16.67
N TRP A 363 -0.58 6.41 -16.48
CA TRP A 363 -1.53 5.29 -16.52
C TRP A 363 -1.69 4.69 -17.92
N LEU A 364 -1.56 5.50 -18.98
CA LEU A 364 -1.53 5.02 -20.36
C LEU A 364 -0.28 4.17 -20.60
N ILE A 365 0.91 4.61 -20.18
CA ILE A 365 2.13 3.79 -20.31
C ILE A 365 2.04 2.53 -19.44
N TYR A 366 1.46 2.62 -18.24
CA TYR A 366 1.15 1.45 -17.41
C TYR A 366 0.31 0.43 -18.19
N GLY A 367 -0.77 0.87 -18.83
CA GLY A 367 -1.66 -0.03 -19.57
C GLY A 367 -0.99 -0.71 -20.76
N LEU A 368 -0.02 -0.06 -21.41
CA LEU A 368 0.72 -0.62 -22.56
C LEU A 368 1.60 -1.80 -22.12
N CYS A 369 2.12 -1.75 -20.90
CA CYS A 369 3.04 -2.77 -20.39
C CYS A 369 2.31 -3.88 -19.62
N VAL A 370 1.26 -3.54 -18.88
CA VAL A 370 0.59 -4.46 -17.95
C VAL A 370 -0.55 -5.23 -18.61
N TYR A 371 -1.21 -4.65 -19.61
CA TYR A 371 -2.30 -5.33 -20.31
C TYR A 371 -1.78 -5.92 -21.63
N PRO A 372 -1.75 -7.26 -21.77
CA PRO A 372 -1.14 -7.91 -22.93
C PRO A 372 -1.76 -7.46 -24.27
N GLY A 373 -0.90 -7.22 -25.26
CA GLY A 373 -1.30 -6.89 -26.63
C GLY A 373 -1.75 -5.45 -26.85
N MET A 374 -1.84 -4.59 -25.82
CA MET A 374 -2.29 -3.21 -26.00
C MET A 374 -1.27 -2.37 -26.78
N GLN A 375 0.01 -2.53 -26.48
CA GLN A 375 1.09 -1.84 -27.18
C GLN A 375 1.19 -2.27 -28.64
N GLU A 376 1.10 -3.57 -28.92
CA GLU A 376 1.15 -4.12 -30.27
C GLU A 376 -0.05 -3.66 -31.10
N ARG A 377 -1.26 -3.65 -30.53
CA ARG A 377 -2.46 -3.17 -31.21
C ARG A 377 -2.40 -1.68 -31.53
N LEU A 378 -1.91 -0.87 -30.60
CA LEU A 378 -1.76 0.57 -30.84
C LEU A 378 -0.69 0.82 -31.90
N LEU A 379 0.45 0.15 -31.84
CA LEU A 379 1.48 0.23 -32.87
C LEU A 379 0.96 -0.23 -34.25
N GLN A 380 0.19 -1.32 -34.29
CA GLN A 380 -0.40 -1.83 -35.54
C GLN A 380 -1.37 -0.81 -36.15
N GLU A 381 -2.23 -0.18 -35.35
CA GLU A 381 -3.13 0.86 -35.83
C GLU A 381 -2.37 2.04 -36.45
N LEU A 382 -1.26 2.46 -35.83
CA LEU A 382 -0.41 3.52 -36.38
C LEU A 382 0.21 3.11 -37.72
N VAL A 383 0.72 1.88 -37.83
CA VAL A 383 1.30 1.34 -39.06
C VAL A 383 0.25 1.22 -40.17
N ASP A 384 -0.97 0.78 -39.84
CA ASP A 384 -2.07 0.62 -40.80
C ASP A 384 -2.51 1.97 -41.41
N HIS A 385 -2.35 3.06 -40.66
CA HIS A 385 -2.59 4.43 -41.13
C HIS A 385 -1.34 5.10 -41.72
N GLY A 386 -0.27 4.34 -41.97
CA GLY A 386 0.94 4.84 -42.63
C GLY A 386 1.79 5.79 -41.76
N PHE A 387 1.69 5.70 -40.43
CA PHE A 387 2.47 6.52 -39.52
C PHE A 387 3.98 6.22 -39.63
N ASP A 388 4.79 7.27 -39.65
CA ASP A 388 6.25 7.21 -39.68
C ASP A 388 6.89 8.26 -38.73
N GLU A 389 8.24 8.30 -38.69
CA GLU A 389 8.98 9.23 -37.82
C GLU A 389 8.67 10.71 -38.10
N ASN A 390 8.35 11.04 -39.36
CA ASN A 390 8.13 12.42 -39.82
C ASN A 390 6.65 12.80 -39.86
N THR A 391 5.76 11.89 -39.48
CA THR A 391 4.31 12.11 -39.55
C THR A 391 3.91 13.29 -38.66
N GLU A 392 3.25 14.27 -39.26
CA GLU A 392 2.66 15.39 -38.53
C GLU A 392 1.33 14.96 -37.93
N ILE A 393 1.19 15.06 -36.61
CA ILE A 393 -0.03 14.66 -35.92
C ILE A 393 -1.05 15.80 -36.01
N THR A 394 -1.94 15.68 -36.99
CA THR A 394 -3.09 16.56 -37.14
C THR A 394 -4.30 16.01 -36.39
N ALA A 395 -5.27 16.87 -36.08
CA ALA A 395 -6.52 16.42 -35.46
C ALA A 395 -7.25 15.38 -36.34
N ASP A 396 -7.30 15.63 -37.66
CA ASP A 396 -7.96 14.74 -38.61
C ASP A 396 -7.31 13.35 -38.60
N PHE A 397 -5.97 13.27 -38.52
CA PHE A 397 -5.27 12.00 -38.35
C PHE A 397 -5.64 11.28 -37.04
N THR A 398 -5.66 12.00 -35.92
CA THR A 398 -5.99 11.39 -34.61
C THR A 398 -7.46 11.00 -34.44
N ASP A 399 -8.34 11.51 -35.30
CA ASP A 399 -9.76 11.14 -35.35
C ASP A 399 -9.97 9.81 -36.10
N GLU A 400 -9.02 9.38 -36.92
CA GLU A 400 -9.02 8.08 -37.62
C GLU A 400 -8.53 6.92 -36.72
N LEU A 401 -7.81 7.22 -35.63
CA LEU A 401 -7.25 6.24 -34.70
C LEU A 401 -8.29 5.73 -33.68
N GLU A 402 -9.20 4.87 -34.13
CA GLU A 402 -10.30 4.35 -33.32
C GLU A 402 -9.85 3.58 -32.06
N PHE A 403 -8.83 2.74 -32.16
CA PHE A 403 -8.31 1.95 -31.06
C PHE A 403 -7.60 2.84 -30.03
N LEU A 404 -6.82 3.84 -30.45
CA LEU A 404 -6.28 4.85 -29.53
C LEU A 404 -7.38 5.48 -28.67
N ASP A 405 -8.52 5.85 -29.26
CA ASP A 405 -9.65 6.42 -28.53
C ASP A 405 -10.27 5.44 -27.53
N LYS A 406 -10.47 4.19 -27.95
CA LYS A 406 -10.98 3.13 -27.08
C LYS A 406 -10.01 2.83 -25.93
N TYR A 407 -8.71 2.85 -26.21
CA TYR A 407 -7.62 2.64 -25.25
C TYR A 407 -7.55 3.74 -24.20
N ILE A 408 -7.63 5.01 -24.63
CA ILE A 408 -7.67 6.16 -23.71
C ILE A 408 -8.90 6.08 -22.82
N LYS A 409 -10.08 5.77 -23.40
CA LYS A 409 -11.32 5.66 -22.63
C LYS A 409 -11.27 4.54 -21.60
N GLU A 410 -10.79 3.37 -21.98
CA GLU A 410 -10.68 2.24 -21.04
C GLU A 410 -9.63 2.49 -19.95
N THR A 411 -8.54 3.19 -20.28
CA THR A 411 -7.54 3.64 -19.30
C THR A 411 -8.13 4.63 -18.32
N GLN A 412 -8.83 5.67 -18.79
CA GLN A 412 -9.51 6.62 -17.91
C GLN A 412 -10.57 5.94 -17.05
N ARG A 413 -11.29 4.94 -17.56
CA ARG A 413 -12.27 4.19 -16.78
C ARG A 413 -11.62 3.42 -15.62
N ARG A 414 -10.52 2.71 -15.88
CA ARG A 414 -9.82 1.92 -14.84
C ARG A 414 -9.00 2.78 -13.89
N HIS A 415 -8.34 3.80 -14.43
CA HIS A 415 -7.21 4.50 -13.81
C HIS A 415 -7.33 6.03 -13.93
N ASN A 416 -8.53 6.58 -13.71
CA ASN A 416 -8.74 8.04 -13.79
C ASN A 416 -7.86 8.79 -12.76
N PRO A 417 -7.04 9.78 -13.16
CA PRO A 417 -6.31 10.59 -12.18
C PRO A 417 -7.20 11.38 -11.23
N SER A 418 -8.34 11.87 -11.71
CA SER A 418 -9.30 12.65 -10.93
C SER A 418 -10.36 11.75 -10.31
N PHE A 419 -10.64 11.90 -9.00
CA PHE A 419 -11.55 11.00 -8.30
C PHE A 419 -12.65 11.70 -7.46
N GLN A 420 -12.47 12.97 -7.06
CA GLN A 420 -13.35 13.63 -6.07
C GLN A 420 -13.88 15.04 -6.47
N PRO A 421 -14.53 15.22 -7.63
CA PRO A 421 -15.17 16.49 -7.99
C PRO A 421 -16.43 16.80 -7.15
N GLY A 422 -16.29 17.55 -6.06
CA GLY A 422 -17.40 17.91 -5.16
C GLY A 422 -18.38 18.96 -5.69
N ARG A 423 -19.62 18.91 -5.19
CA ARG A 423 -20.68 19.92 -5.34
C ARG A 423 -21.43 20.12 -4.03
N THR A 424 -22.09 21.25 -3.90
CA THR A 424 -22.71 21.68 -2.64
C THR A 424 -24.20 21.87 -2.83
N ALA A 425 -24.99 21.31 -1.92
CA ALA A 425 -26.45 21.45 -1.92
C ALA A 425 -26.87 22.90 -1.59
N LYS A 426 -27.75 23.48 -2.40
CA LYS A 426 -28.26 24.86 -2.26
C LYS A 426 -29.44 24.96 -1.29
N VAL A 427 -30.17 23.87 -1.12
CA VAL A 427 -31.37 23.73 -0.29
C VAL A 427 -31.37 22.37 0.40
N ASP A 428 -32.20 22.20 1.43
CA ASP A 428 -32.55 20.87 1.92
C ASP A 428 -33.33 20.16 0.81
N LEU A 429 -32.93 18.94 0.47
CA LEU A 429 -33.48 18.22 -0.69
C LEU A 429 -33.57 16.71 -0.45
N VAL A 430 -34.30 16.03 -1.33
CA VAL A 430 -34.41 14.56 -1.35
C VAL A 430 -33.94 14.02 -2.70
N LEU A 431 -32.91 13.18 -2.67
CA LEU A 431 -32.32 12.50 -3.82
C LEU A 431 -33.08 11.20 -4.17
N PRO A 432 -32.90 10.67 -5.39
CA PRO A 432 -33.36 9.32 -5.76
C PRO A 432 -33.00 8.27 -4.70
N GLY A 433 -33.88 7.29 -4.48
CA GLY A 433 -33.79 6.31 -3.41
C GLY A 433 -34.24 6.79 -2.03
N GLY A 434 -34.73 8.04 -1.91
CA GLY A 434 -35.26 8.60 -0.66
C GLY A 434 -34.17 9.10 0.29
N TYR A 435 -33.03 9.57 -0.22
CA TYR A 435 -31.95 10.08 0.62
C TYR A 435 -32.09 11.59 0.86
N ARG A 436 -32.25 11.97 2.12
CA ARG A 436 -32.33 13.37 2.54
C ARG A 436 -30.93 13.98 2.60
N LEU A 437 -30.76 15.14 1.98
CA LEU A 437 -29.50 15.88 2.00
C LEU A 437 -29.74 17.31 2.51
N PRO A 438 -29.13 17.72 3.64
CA PRO A 438 -29.23 19.09 4.14
C PRO A 438 -28.56 20.10 3.22
N LYS A 439 -29.03 21.34 3.24
CA LYS A 439 -28.38 22.50 2.64
C LYS A 439 -26.92 22.61 3.10
N GLU A 440 -26.05 23.10 2.22
CA GLU A 440 -24.58 23.21 2.41
C GLU A 440 -23.83 21.88 2.47
N SER A 441 -24.50 20.73 2.36
CA SER A 441 -23.83 19.43 2.28
C SER A 441 -22.99 19.33 1.01
N VAL A 442 -21.74 18.88 1.15
CA VAL A 442 -20.86 18.56 0.02
C VAL A 442 -21.04 17.10 -0.37
N ILE A 443 -21.44 16.87 -1.61
CA ILE A 443 -21.53 15.54 -2.21
C ILE A 443 -20.49 15.38 -3.33
N VAL A 444 -19.81 14.23 -3.33
CA VAL A 444 -18.76 13.88 -4.28
C VAL A 444 -19.20 12.67 -5.10
N PRO A 445 -19.48 12.84 -6.40
CA PRO A 445 -19.59 11.72 -7.32
C PRO A 445 -18.23 11.04 -7.47
N ALA A 446 -18.14 9.81 -6.99
CA ALA A 446 -16.88 9.11 -6.82
C ALA A 446 -16.51 8.40 -8.14
N LEU A 447 -15.81 9.12 -9.01
CA LEU A 447 -15.63 8.76 -10.42
C LEU A 447 -15.06 7.34 -10.60
N HIS A 448 -14.02 6.99 -9.83
CA HIS A 448 -13.40 5.67 -9.87
C HIS A 448 -14.41 4.54 -9.58
N HIS A 449 -15.28 4.72 -8.59
CA HIS A 449 -16.26 3.72 -8.20
C HIS A 449 -17.42 3.64 -9.19
N ILE A 450 -17.83 4.74 -9.81
CA ILE A 450 -18.82 4.74 -10.91
C ILE A 450 -18.26 3.99 -12.13
N HIS A 451 -17.01 4.30 -12.50
CA HIS A 451 -16.36 3.73 -13.69
C HIS A 451 -16.00 2.25 -13.53
N ASN A 452 -16.00 1.74 -12.30
CA ASN A 452 -15.70 0.34 -11.99
C ASN A 452 -16.87 -0.40 -11.32
N HIS A 453 -18.07 0.19 -11.35
CA HIS A 453 -19.25 -0.39 -10.73
C HIS A 453 -19.66 -1.68 -11.47
N PRO A 454 -19.78 -2.84 -10.79
CA PRO A 454 -20.09 -4.11 -11.44
C PRO A 454 -21.45 -4.12 -12.15
N ASP A 455 -22.46 -3.44 -11.60
CA ASP A 455 -23.77 -3.32 -12.24
C ASP A 455 -23.77 -2.42 -13.51
N LEU A 456 -22.73 -1.60 -13.71
CA LEU A 456 -22.60 -0.72 -14.88
C LEU A 456 -21.63 -1.26 -15.92
N TRP A 457 -20.70 -2.14 -15.53
CA TRP A 457 -19.62 -2.60 -16.40
C TRP A 457 -19.43 -4.10 -16.28
N ASP A 458 -19.66 -4.82 -17.37
CA ASP A 458 -19.35 -6.25 -17.42
C ASP A 458 -17.84 -6.50 -17.25
N ASN A 459 -17.50 -7.44 -16.36
CA ASN A 459 -16.13 -7.75 -15.96
C ASN A 459 -15.32 -6.47 -15.69
N PRO A 460 -15.68 -5.67 -14.67
CA PRO A 460 -15.18 -4.30 -14.50
C PRO A 460 -13.66 -4.25 -14.28
N ALA A 461 -13.08 -5.30 -13.71
CA ALA A 461 -11.64 -5.44 -13.48
C ALA A 461 -10.85 -5.77 -14.76
N ARG A 462 -11.49 -6.36 -15.78
CA ARG A 462 -10.83 -6.68 -17.06
C ARG A 462 -10.66 -5.42 -17.89
N PHE A 463 -9.41 -5.13 -18.27
CA PHE A 463 -9.10 -4.08 -19.24
C PHE A 463 -9.50 -4.54 -20.64
N ASN A 464 -10.52 -3.92 -21.20
CA ASN A 464 -11.04 -4.27 -22.52
C ASN A 464 -11.46 -3.02 -23.30
N PRO A 465 -10.60 -2.47 -24.18
CA PRO A 465 -10.97 -1.36 -25.05
C PRO A 465 -12.14 -1.66 -26.00
N ASP A 466 -12.32 -2.90 -26.45
CA ASP A 466 -13.34 -3.24 -27.45
C ASP A 466 -14.77 -3.17 -26.89
N ARG A 467 -14.92 -3.05 -25.56
CA ARG A 467 -16.24 -2.88 -24.94
C ARG A 467 -16.95 -1.62 -25.46
N TRP A 468 -16.20 -0.57 -25.82
CA TRP A 468 -16.77 0.72 -26.25
C TRP A 468 -17.63 0.63 -27.51
N ASP A 469 -17.49 -0.44 -28.30
CA ASP A 469 -18.28 -0.66 -29.52
C ASP A 469 -19.61 -1.39 -29.26
N THR A 470 -19.77 -1.97 -28.08
CA THR A 470 -20.97 -2.75 -27.72
C THR A 470 -22.20 -1.86 -27.53
N GLU A 471 -23.37 -2.35 -27.93
CA GLU A 471 -24.63 -1.61 -27.76
C GLU A 471 -24.96 -1.42 -26.27
N GLU A 472 -24.58 -2.38 -25.43
CA GLU A 472 -24.73 -2.31 -23.98
C GLU A 472 -23.97 -1.14 -23.37
N VAL A 473 -22.76 -0.83 -23.86
CA VAL A 473 -21.98 0.33 -23.39
C VAL A 473 -22.60 1.63 -23.92
N LYS A 474 -23.04 1.66 -25.18
CA LYS A 474 -23.66 2.84 -25.80
C LYS A 474 -25.00 3.20 -25.17
N SER A 475 -25.78 2.21 -24.70
CA SER A 475 -27.09 2.42 -24.09
C SER A 475 -27.04 2.79 -22.61
N ARG A 476 -25.86 2.85 -21.99
CA ARG A 476 -25.72 3.17 -20.56
C ARG A 476 -26.10 4.61 -20.25
N HIS A 477 -26.38 4.84 -18.98
CA HIS A 477 -26.56 6.18 -18.46
C HIS A 477 -25.31 7.03 -18.78
N LYS A 478 -25.51 8.25 -19.28
CA LYS A 478 -24.40 9.12 -19.74
C LYS A 478 -23.38 9.43 -18.65
N ALA A 479 -23.80 9.42 -17.38
CA ALA A 479 -22.91 9.61 -16.24
C ALA A 479 -22.19 8.34 -15.75
N ALA A 480 -22.34 7.20 -16.45
CA ALA A 480 -21.55 5.99 -16.17
C ALA A 480 -20.07 6.16 -16.55
N TYR A 481 -19.76 7.08 -17.48
CA TYR A 481 -18.40 7.44 -17.88
C TYR A 481 -18.26 8.97 -17.98
N ILE A 482 -17.53 9.54 -17.02
CA ILE A 482 -17.41 10.99 -16.79
C ILE A 482 -16.01 11.36 -16.26
N PRO A 483 -14.93 11.04 -17.00
CA PRO A 483 -13.55 11.27 -16.55
C PRO A 483 -13.24 12.76 -16.29
N PHE A 484 -13.93 13.65 -17.00
CA PHE A 484 -13.80 15.11 -16.90
C PHE A 484 -14.96 15.78 -16.14
N ALA A 485 -15.71 15.01 -15.35
CA ALA A 485 -17.04 15.37 -14.85
C ALA A 485 -18.00 15.76 -16.00
N THR A 486 -19.10 16.46 -15.70
CA THR A 486 -20.06 16.95 -16.70
C THR A 486 -20.70 18.26 -16.24
N GLY A 487 -21.55 18.85 -17.08
CA GLY A 487 -22.28 20.09 -16.81
C GLY A 487 -21.42 21.36 -16.94
N PRO A 488 -21.93 22.53 -16.52
CA PRO A 488 -21.26 23.84 -16.68
C PRO A 488 -19.90 23.97 -15.97
N ARG A 489 -19.60 23.05 -15.04
CA ARG A 489 -18.35 23.00 -14.27
C ARG A 489 -17.48 21.80 -14.67
N MET A 490 -17.69 21.22 -15.85
CA MET A 490 -16.80 20.22 -16.43
C MET A 490 -15.42 20.80 -16.73
N CYS A 491 -14.43 19.94 -16.96
CA CYS A 491 -13.08 20.38 -17.29
C CYS A 491 -13.07 21.27 -18.55
N ILE A 492 -12.64 22.52 -18.41
CA ILE A 492 -12.51 23.44 -19.55
C ILE A 492 -11.35 23.06 -20.49
N GLY A 493 -10.36 22.35 -19.97
CA GLY A 493 -9.16 21.92 -20.70
C GLY A 493 -9.27 20.54 -21.33
N PHE A 494 -10.47 19.94 -21.39
CA PHE A 494 -10.59 18.54 -21.84
C PHE A 494 -10.09 18.32 -23.28
N ASN A 495 -10.37 19.26 -24.21
CA ASN A 495 -9.85 19.19 -25.58
C ASN A 495 -8.33 19.27 -25.60
N PHE A 496 -7.76 20.17 -24.80
CA PHE A 496 -6.31 20.36 -24.69
C PHE A 496 -5.63 19.09 -24.17
N ALA A 497 -6.12 18.54 -23.06
CA ALA A 497 -5.54 17.34 -22.44
C ALA A 497 -5.66 16.10 -23.34
N LEU A 498 -6.80 15.92 -24.02
CA LEU A 498 -6.96 14.81 -24.98
C LEU A 498 -6.07 14.99 -26.20
N GLN A 499 -5.89 16.21 -26.70
CA GLN A 499 -4.96 16.47 -27.80
C GLN A 499 -3.52 16.18 -27.38
N GLU A 500 -3.08 16.62 -26.19
CA GLU A 500 -1.74 16.30 -25.68
C GLU A 500 -1.50 14.78 -25.66
N VAL A 501 -2.45 14.02 -25.11
CA VAL A 501 -2.36 12.56 -25.07
C VAL A 501 -2.34 11.95 -26.47
N LYS A 502 -3.22 12.40 -27.37
CA LYS A 502 -3.32 11.93 -28.76
C LYS A 502 -2.12 12.32 -29.61
N VAL A 503 -1.31 13.30 -29.20
CA VAL A 503 -0.05 13.65 -29.85
C VAL A 503 1.13 12.90 -29.23
N PHE A 504 1.22 12.85 -27.91
CA PHE A 504 2.39 12.29 -27.23
C PHE A 504 2.43 10.77 -27.31
N LEU A 505 1.31 10.09 -27.05
CA LEU A 505 1.30 8.64 -26.94
C LEU A 505 1.65 7.95 -28.27
N PRO A 506 1.10 8.34 -29.44
CA PRO A 506 1.50 7.74 -30.72
C PRO A 506 2.99 7.92 -31.04
N LYS A 507 3.55 9.11 -30.82
CA LYS A 507 4.97 9.39 -31.04
C LYS A 507 5.86 8.50 -30.16
N LEU A 508 5.49 8.35 -28.89
CA LEU A 508 6.22 7.52 -27.94
C LEU A 508 6.13 6.03 -28.30
N VAL A 509 4.95 5.52 -28.62
CA VAL A 509 4.71 4.08 -28.93
C VAL A 509 5.31 3.68 -30.27
N TYR A 510 5.29 4.58 -31.26
CA TYR A 510 5.93 4.31 -32.55
C TYR A 510 7.45 4.20 -32.41
N ARG A 511 8.06 5.06 -31.58
CA ARG A 511 9.52 5.10 -31.40
C ARG A 511 10.05 4.07 -30.40
N TYR A 512 9.31 3.82 -29.33
CA TYR A 512 9.79 3.01 -28.20
C TYR A 512 8.87 1.82 -27.91
N LYS A 513 9.49 0.67 -27.64
CA LYS A 513 8.85 -0.44 -26.96
C LYS A 513 9.07 -0.28 -25.46
N PHE A 514 7.99 -0.12 -24.72
CA PHE A 514 7.98 -0.09 -23.26
C PHE A 514 7.95 -1.52 -22.70
N SER A 515 8.73 -1.75 -21.64
CA SER A 515 8.80 -3.02 -20.92
C SER A 515 8.80 -2.82 -19.40
N LEU A 516 8.25 -3.81 -18.69
CA LEU A 516 8.22 -3.84 -17.22
C LEU A 516 9.63 -4.07 -16.70
N GLU A 517 10.08 -3.22 -15.76
CA GLU A 517 11.29 -3.49 -14.98
C GLU A 517 11.01 -4.49 -13.86
N ASP A 518 9.93 -4.25 -13.14
CA ASP A 518 9.45 -5.07 -12.05
C ASP A 518 7.99 -5.49 -12.26
N ASN A 519 7.62 -6.60 -11.62
CA ASN A 519 6.24 -7.07 -11.49
C ASN A 519 5.64 -6.73 -10.12
N GLY A 520 6.16 -5.69 -9.45
CA GLY A 520 5.69 -5.26 -8.14
C GLY A 520 4.30 -4.63 -8.20
N PRO A 521 3.60 -4.54 -7.06
CA PRO A 521 2.36 -3.77 -6.99
C PRO A 521 2.64 -2.28 -7.23
N ILE A 522 1.74 -1.62 -7.94
CA ILE A 522 1.81 -0.15 -8.09
C ILE A 522 1.33 0.52 -6.81
N GLU A 523 2.19 1.39 -6.29
CA GLU A 523 1.89 2.25 -5.16
C GLU A 523 1.29 3.58 -5.64
N TYR A 524 0.35 4.11 -4.88
CA TYR A 524 -0.12 5.49 -5.01
C TYR A 524 -0.12 6.17 -3.64
N ASP A 525 -0.09 7.50 -3.66
CA ASP A 525 -0.12 8.33 -2.47
C ASP A 525 -1.57 8.75 -2.17
N PRO A 526 -2.24 8.20 -1.14
CA PRO A 526 -3.61 8.58 -0.77
C PRO A 526 -3.70 10.01 -0.22
N MET A 527 -2.55 10.62 0.08
CA MET A 527 -2.41 12.01 0.53
C MET A 527 -2.05 12.96 -0.61
N PHE A 528 -2.22 12.55 -1.86
CA PHE A 528 -2.13 13.41 -3.03
C PHE A 528 -3.51 13.78 -3.59
N GLN A 529 -3.62 14.92 -4.28
CA GLN A 529 -4.91 15.39 -4.84
C GLN A 529 -5.40 14.56 -6.04
N LEU A 530 -4.51 13.75 -6.64
CA LEU A 530 -4.73 12.91 -7.83
C LEU A 530 -4.24 11.48 -7.58
N ILE A 531 -4.80 10.51 -8.29
CA ILE A 531 -4.33 9.12 -8.30
C ILE A 531 -3.22 8.97 -9.36
N ARG A 532 -2.02 8.58 -8.93
CA ARG A 532 -0.82 8.47 -9.77
C ARG A 532 0.02 7.24 -9.39
N PRO A 533 0.69 6.59 -10.36
CA PRO A 533 1.50 5.41 -10.10
C PRO A 533 2.93 5.84 -9.69
N ASN A 534 3.23 5.84 -8.39
CA ASN A 534 4.45 6.46 -7.84
C ASN A 534 5.73 5.69 -8.16
N ASN A 535 5.66 4.35 -8.18
CA ASN A 535 6.80 3.44 -8.36
C ASN A 535 6.82 2.81 -9.77
N LEU A 536 6.27 3.50 -10.78
CA LEU A 536 6.19 2.98 -12.14
C LEU A 536 7.53 3.04 -12.87
N LEU A 537 8.41 2.05 -12.70
CA LEU A 537 9.71 1.96 -13.38
C LEU A 537 9.60 1.21 -14.70
N ARG A 538 10.08 1.79 -15.80
CA ARG A 538 10.03 1.17 -17.14
C ARG A 538 11.34 1.32 -17.88
N ARG A 539 11.67 0.32 -18.70
CA ARG A 539 12.68 0.44 -19.75
C ARG A 539 12.01 0.71 -21.08
N THR A 540 12.65 1.57 -21.86
CA THR A 540 12.33 1.80 -23.26
C THR A 540 13.38 1.17 -24.12
N ARG A 541 12.96 0.50 -25.20
CA ARG A 541 13.86 0.07 -26.27
C ARG A 541 13.45 0.75 -27.56
N THR A 542 14.38 1.41 -28.24
CA THR A 542 14.12 2.04 -29.53
C THR A 542 13.71 0.95 -30.53
N SER A 543 12.44 0.99 -30.94
CA SER A 543 11.90 0.08 -31.93
C SER A 543 12.29 0.61 -33.30
N ARG A 544 13.39 0.11 -33.88
CA ARG A 544 13.63 0.30 -35.31
C ARG A 544 12.63 -0.58 -36.05
N VAL A 545 11.39 -0.10 -36.21
CA VAL A 545 10.45 -0.68 -37.18
C VAL A 545 11.22 -0.75 -38.50
N GLN A 546 11.61 -1.95 -38.93
CA GLN A 546 12.38 -2.12 -40.15
C GLN A 546 11.53 -1.55 -41.29
N GLN A 547 12.00 -0.47 -41.90
CA GLN A 547 11.45 -0.01 -43.17
C GLN A 547 11.40 -1.23 -44.11
N PRO A 548 10.28 -1.50 -44.78
CA PRO A 548 10.29 -2.44 -45.88
C PRO A 548 11.28 -1.87 -46.91
N HIS A 549 12.43 -2.54 -47.05
CA HIS A 549 13.38 -2.23 -48.11
C HIS A 549 12.62 -2.20 -49.43
N THR A 550 12.57 -1.03 -50.05
CA THR A 550 12.03 -0.84 -51.38
C THR A 550 12.81 -1.77 -52.32
N PRO A 551 12.19 -2.77 -52.97
CA PRO A 551 12.88 -3.54 -53.98
C PRO A 551 13.16 -2.59 -55.15
N SER A 552 14.44 -2.45 -55.49
CA SER A 552 14.87 -1.78 -56.71
C SER A 552 14.38 -2.59 -57.92
N ASN A 553 13.16 -2.30 -58.39
CA ASN A 553 12.64 -2.89 -59.61
C ASN A 553 13.15 -2.12 -60.83
N ASN A 554 14.17 -2.70 -61.44
CA ASN A 554 14.47 -2.53 -62.84
C ASN A 554 13.50 -3.39 -63.68
N VAL A 555 12.96 -2.77 -64.75
CA VAL A 555 12.40 -3.37 -65.99
C VAL A 555 10.85 -3.55 -66.10
N LEU A 556 10.25 -2.51 -66.71
CA LEU A 556 9.35 -2.45 -67.89
C LEU A 556 7.90 -3.03 -67.89
N PRO A 557 6.99 -2.45 -68.72
CA PRO A 557 5.56 -2.34 -68.44
C PRO A 557 4.68 -3.31 -69.26
N GLY A 558 3.51 -3.66 -68.72
CA GLY A 558 2.50 -4.38 -69.48
C GLY A 558 1.15 -4.61 -68.78
N VAL A 559 0.14 -3.86 -69.24
CA VAL A 559 -1.25 -4.30 -69.50
C VAL A 559 -2.26 -4.53 -68.34
N SER A 560 -3.19 -3.57 -68.25
CA SER A 560 -4.67 -3.66 -68.17
C SER A 560 -5.44 -4.26 -66.97
N ARG A 561 -6.11 -3.33 -66.25
CA ARG A 561 -7.56 -3.23 -65.88
C ARG A 561 -8.40 -4.48 -65.48
N ALA A 562 -8.98 -4.31 -64.27
CA ALA A 562 -10.36 -4.58 -63.84
C ALA A 562 -10.80 -6.00 -63.44
N THR A 563 -11.19 -6.21 -62.17
CA THR A 563 -12.59 -6.44 -61.69
C THR A 563 -12.63 -6.88 -60.21
N GLN A 564 -13.48 -6.25 -59.40
CA GLN A 564 -14.13 -6.83 -58.21
C GLN A 564 -15.42 -7.57 -58.68
N PRO A 565 -16.20 -8.27 -57.83
CA PRO A 565 -15.91 -9.02 -56.57
C PRO A 565 -16.56 -10.43 -56.61
N GLN A 566 -16.39 -11.29 -55.58
CA GLN A 566 -17.52 -12.07 -55.03
C GLN A 566 -17.20 -12.80 -53.72
N VAL A 567 -18.14 -12.63 -52.78
CA VAL A 567 -18.31 -13.33 -51.50
C VAL A 567 -18.98 -14.68 -51.77
N ILE A 568 -18.42 -15.79 -51.27
CA ILE A 568 -19.15 -17.04 -51.01
C ILE A 568 -18.67 -17.61 -49.67
N SER A 569 -19.66 -17.92 -48.83
CA SER A 569 -19.58 -18.43 -47.47
C SER A 569 -19.43 -19.96 -47.38
N SER A 570 -18.89 -20.40 -46.23
CA SER A 570 -19.04 -21.72 -45.57
C SER A 570 -18.02 -22.82 -45.93
N PRO A 571 -17.81 -23.84 -45.07
CA PRO A 571 -17.58 -23.83 -43.61
C PRO A 571 -16.29 -24.61 -43.22
N ALA A 572 -15.86 -24.47 -41.97
CA ALA A 572 -14.67 -25.14 -41.41
C ALA A 572 -14.77 -26.68 -41.39
N PRO A 573 -13.61 -27.37 -41.48
CA PRO A 573 -13.38 -28.53 -40.61
C PRO A 573 -11.96 -28.59 -40.01
N ASP A 574 -11.94 -28.76 -38.69
CA ASP A 574 -11.29 -29.85 -37.94
C ASP A 574 -9.85 -30.26 -38.34
N TYR A 575 -8.86 -29.81 -37.56
CA TYR A 575 -7.48 -30.30 -37.63
C TYR A 575 -7.23 -31.33 -36.53
N SER A 576 -7.20 -32.60 -36.94
CA SER A 576 -6.54 -33.66 -36.20
C SER A 576 -5.08 -33.79 -36.65
N ARG A 577 -4.21 -34.04 -35.66
CA ARG A 577 -2.78 -34.29 -35.76
C ARG A 577 -2.49 -35.47 -36.69
N GLU A 578 -1.50 -35.33 -37.57
CA GLU A 578 -0.37 -36.27 -37.71
C GLU A 578 0.53 -35.87 -38.88
N THR A 579 1.83 -36.18 -38.72
CA THR A 579 2.91 -36.10 -39.72
C THR A 579 3.60 -34.74 -39.82
N ILE A 580 4.80 -34.63 -39.25
CA ILE A 580 6.05 -34.37 -39.98
C ILE A 580 7.21 -34.62 -38.99
N HIS A 581 7.76 -35.82 -39.07
CA HIS A 581 9.14 -36.10 -38.72
C HIS A 581 9.79 -36.59 -40.01
N GLN A 582 10.65 -35.77 -40.61
CA GLN A 582 11.82 -36.19 -41.39
C GLN A 582 12.44 -34.95 -42.03
N TYR A 583 13.63 -34.59 -41.57
CA TYR A 583 14.85 -34.38 -42.35
C TYR A 583 15.79 -33.46 -41.56
N ALA A 584 16.68 -34.08 -40.81
CA ALA A 584 17.94 -33.50 -40.39
C ALA A 584 19.06 -34.26 -41.10
N THR A 585 19.96 -33.55 -41.77
CA THR A 585 21.41 -33.83 -41.94
C THR A 585 22.04 -32.77 -42.86
N ASP A 586 22.82 -31.82 -42.34
CA ASP A 586 24.31 -31.85 -42.37
C ASP A 586 24.96 -30.50 -41.95
N PRO A 587 26.23 -30.47 -41.51
CA PRO A 587 26.79 -29.42 -40.65
C PRO A 587 27.81 -28.50 -41.36
N VAL A 588 27.79 -27.19 -41.06
CA VAL A 588 28.93 -26.29 -41.30
C VAL A 588 29.11 -25.30 -40.15
N SER A 589 30.29 -25.36 -39.54
CA SER A 589 30.78 -24.48 -38.49
C SER A 589 31.01 -23.04 -38.98
N ARG A 590 30.39 -22.06 -38.31
CA ARG A 590 30.92 -20.69 -38.18
C ARG A 590 30.66 -20.17 -36.77
N ARG A 591 31.74 -19.69 -36.14
CA ARG A 591 31.77 -19.01 -34.84
C ARG A 591 30.83 -17.80 -34.87
N GLY A 592 29.90 -17.74 -33.92
CA GLY A 592 28.97 -16.63 -33.71
C GLY A 592 28.56 -16.57 -32.24
N THR A 593 28.45 -15.34 -31.74
CA THR A 593 27.93 -14.89 -30.44
C THR A 593 26.66 -15.65 -30.01
N PRO A 594 26.40 -15.86 -28.70
CA PRO A 594 25.20 -16.59 -28.26
C PRO A 594 23.96 -15.77 -28.61
N LEU A 595 23.17 -16.26 -29.55
CA LEU A 595 21.79 -15.85 -29.76
C LEU A 595 20.99 -16.28 -28.52
N LEU A 596 20.22 -15.35 -27.93
CA LEU A 596 19.17 -15.69 -26.98
C LEU A 596 18.20 -16.68 -27.68
N PRO A 597 17.93 -17.87 -27.12
CA PRO A 597 17.01 -18.81 -27.72
C PRO A 597 15.60 -18.20 -27.81
N ASN A 598 14.80 -18.60 -28.81
CA ASN A 598 13.36 -18.31 -28.86
C ASN A 598 12.72 -18.50 -27.48
N ASP A 599 12.25 -17.42 -26.83
CA ASP A 599 11.74 -17.46 -25.45
C ASP A 599 10.61 -18.48 -25.28
N ALA A 600 9.69 -18.58 -26.24
CA ALA A 600 8.58 -19.54 -26.21
C ALA A 600 9.04 -21.02 -26.24
N GLU A 601 10.07 -21.36 -27.01
CA GLU A 601 10.62 -22.73 -27.04
C GLU A 601 11.36 -23.07 -25.74
N SER A 602 11.94 -22.07 -25.09
CA SER A 602 12.63 -22.24 -23.80
C SER A 602 11.64 -22.41 -22.64
N GLU A 603 10.53 -21.66 -22.65
CA GLU A 603 9.44 -21.76 -21.68
C GLU A 603 8.68 -23.09 -21.83
N GLU A 604 8.39 -23.51 -23.06
CA GLU A 604 7.78 -24.82 -23.33
C GLU A 604 8.70 -25.96 -22.87
N ARG A 605 10.01 -25.83 -23.11
CA ARG A 605 11.01 -26.80 -22.60
C ARG A 605 11.00 -26.87 -21.07
N TYR A 606 10.88 -25.74 -20.37
CA TYR A 606 10.77 -25.73 -18.91
C TYR A 606 9.45 -26.39 -18.43
N GLY A 607 8.34 -26.16 -19.13
CA GLY A 607 7.08 -26.87 -18.89
C GLY A 607 7.20 -28.40 -19.06
N LEU A 608 7.93 -28.85 -20.08
CA LEU A 608 8.23 -30.27 -20.30
C LEU A 608 9.14 -30.84 -19.19
N GLU A 609 10.11 -30.07 -18.69
CA GLU A 609 10.95 -30.48 -17.56
C GLU A 609 10.14 -30.65 -16.27
N ILE A 610 9.19 -29.73 -15.99
CA ILE A 610 8.26 -29.84 -14.86
C ILE A 610 7.38 -31.09 -15.01
N ALA A 611 6.80 -31.32 -16.19
CA ALA A 611 5.97 -32.49 -16.46
C ALA A 611 6.75 -33.81 -16.29
N ALA A 612 7.97 -33.87 -16.83
CA ALA A 612 8.84 -35.04 -16.70
C ALA A 612 9.25 -35.30 -15.24
N ALA A 613 9.55 -34.25 -14.47
CA ALA A 613 9.88 -34.37 -13.05
C ALA A 613 8.68 -34.80 -12.20
N ALA A 614 7.46 -34.31 -12.50
CA ALA A 614 6.22 -34.73 -11.83
C ALA A 614 5.89 -36.22 -12.08
N LEU A 615 6.26 -36.74 -13.25
CA LEU A 615 6.10 -38.15 -13.64
C LEU A 615 7.23 -39.06 -13.12
N GLY A 616 8.22 -38.51 -12.39
CA GLY A 616 9.37 -39.27 -11.89
C GLY A 616 10.38 -39.66 -12.98
N GLN A 617 10.34 -39.00 -14.15
CA GLN A 617 11.23 -39.26 -15.29
C GLN A 617 12.00 -37.99 -15.73
N PRO A 618 12.69 -37.27 -14.83
CA PRO A 618 13.37 -36.03 -15.20
C PRO A 618 14.51 -36.29 -16.19
N GLN A 619 14.62 -35.48 -17.25
CA GLN A 619 15.69 -35.61 -18.25
C GLN A 619 17.07 -35.18 -17.71
N ARG A 620 17.11 -34.38 -16.64
CA ARG A 620 18.31 -33.88 -15.96
C ARG A 620 18.13 -33.97 -14.45
N ALA A 621 19.24 -34.09 -13.71
CA ALA A 621 19.19 -34.05 -12.25
C ALA A 621 18.65 -32.69 -11.77
N GLY A 622 17.49 -32.72 -11.13
CA GLY A 622 16.89 -31.54 -10.51
C GLY A 622 17.68 -31.08 -9.29
N ARG A 623 17.72 -29.76 -9.06
CA ARG A 623 18.38 -29.15 -7.89
C ARG A 623 17.48 -28.15 -7.16
N VAL A 624 16.47 -27.60 -7.84
CA VAL A 624 15.60 -26.56 -7.29
C VAL A 624 14.29 -27.18 -6.83
N PRO A 625 13.83 -26.97 -5.58
CA PRO A 625 12.54 -27.44 -5.12
C PRO A 625 11.39 -26.77 -5.87
N PHE A 626 10.43 -27.58 -6.32
CA PHE A 626 9.22 -27.12 -6.98
C PHE A 626 7.99 -27.81 -6.40
N TYR A 627 6.95 -27.01 -6.16
CA TYR A 627 5.63 -27.48 -5.73
C TYR A 627 4.60 -27.15 -6.80
N SER A 628 3.93 -28.17 -7.34
CA SER A 628 3.00 -28.01 -8.45
C SER A 628 1.58 -27.61 -8.03
N GLY A 629 1.34 -27.37 -6.74
CA GLY A 629 0.02 -27.01 -6.20
C GLY A 629 -0.86 -28.22 -5.86
N ALA A 630 -2.05 -27.94 -5.34
CA ALA A 630 -3.08 -28.95 -5.10
C ALA A 630 -3.74 -29.42 -6.41
N GLY A 631 -4.82 -30.22 -6.37
CA GLY A 631 -5.45 -30.85 -7.54
C GLY A 631 -6.00 -29.93 -8.65
N THR A 632 -5.84 -28.60 -8.54
CA THR A 632 -6.16 -27.61 -9.57
C THR A 632 -4.92 -26.92 -10.16
N GLY A 633 -3.71 -27.34 -9.76
CA GLY A 633 -2.44 -26.77 -10.20
C GLY A 633 -2.03 -27.18 -11.62
N PRO A 634 -0.90 -26.65 -12.15
CA PRO A 634 -0.43 -26.91 -13.52
C PRO A 634 -0.27 -28.38 -13.90
N THR A 635 -0.03 -29.27 -12.93
CA THR A 635 0.09 -30.72 -13.16
C THR A 635 -1.26 -31.47 -13.12
N SER A 636 -2.37 -30.81 -12.81
CA SER A 636 -3.71 -31.43 -12.78
C SER A 636 -4.11 -32.04 -14.12
N ALA A 637 -3.67 -31.44 -15.23
CA ALA A 637 -3.86 -31.99 -16.58
C ALA A 637 -3.21 -33.38 -16.75
N LEU A 638 -2.11 -33.65 -16.03
CA LEU A 638 -1.45 -34.96 -16.04
C LEU A 638 -2.21 -35.96 -15.16
N GLU A 639 -2.77 -35.52 -14.03
CA GLU A 639 -3.56 -36.39 -13.13
C GLU A 639 -4.79 -37.00 -13.85
N ILE A 640 -5.40 -36.28 -14.80
CA ILE A 640 -6.52 -36.79 -15.64
C ILE A 640 -6.12 -38.06 -16.40
N CYS A 641 -4.85 -38.20 -16.76
CA CYS A 641 -4.34 -39.31 -17.58
C CYS A 641 -4.01 -40.57 -16.77
N PHE A 642 -4.00 -40.52 -15.43
CA PHE A 642 -3.66 -41.65 -14.56
C PHE A 642 -4.82 -41.97 -13.62
N SER A 643 -5.51 -43.10 -13.84
CA SER A 643 -6.68 -43.48 -13.03
C SER A 643 -6.35 -44.12 -11.68
N ASP A 644 -5.11 -44.59 -11.47
CA ASP A 644 -4.73 -45.41 -10.31
C ASP A 644 -3.44 -44.96 -9.57
N GLN A 645 -2.78 -43.86 -9.98
CA GLN A 645 -1.54 -43.37 -9.34
C GLN A 645 -1.59 -41.86 -9.10
N SER A 646 -1.39 -41.44 -7.84
CA SER A 646 -1.24 -40.02 -7.49
C SER A 646 0.16 -39.54 -7.92
N LEU A 647 0.20 -38.46 -8.70
CA LEU A 647 1.45 -37.85 -9.15
C LEU A 647 2.20 -37.17 -7.99
N SER A 648 3.51 -37.00 -8.18
CA SER A 648 4.32 -36.25 -7.22
C SER A 648 4.04 -34.77 -7.33
N ARG A 649 3.67 -34.15 -6.20
CA ARG A 649 3.40 -32.71 -6.11
C ARG A 649 4.63 -31.90 -5.76
N HIS A 650 5.63 -32.55 -5.19
CA HIS A 650 6.92 -31.98 -4.85
C HIS A 650 8.02 -32.74 -5.57
N PHE A 651 8.87 -32.00 -6.27
CA PHE A 651 9.96 -32.59 -7.04
C PHE A 651 11.04 -31.54 -7.26
N LEU A 652 12.22 -32.01 -7.67
CA LEU A 652 13.33 -31.15 -8.02
C LEU A 652 13.32 -30.89 -9.53
N VAL A 653 13.39 -29.62 -9.92
CA VAL A 653 13.56 -29.20 -11.31
C VAL A 653 15.01 -28.78 -11.58
N PRO A 654 15.50 -28.89 -12.82
CA PRO A 654 16.84 -28.42 -13.18
C PRO A 654 17.01 -26.94 -12.85
N SER A 655 18.18 -26.55 -12.34
CA SER A 655 18.50 -25.15 -12.09
C SER A 655 18.72 -24.42 -13.42
N SER A 656 18.10 -23.24 -13.57
CA SER A 656 18.46 -22.31 -14.64
C SER A 656 19.95 -21.94 -14.55
N PRO A 657 20.63 -21.64 -15.67
CA PRO A 657 21.99 -21.13 -15.63
C PRO A 657 22.06 -19.87 -14.77
N ALA A 658 23.11 -19.73 -13.95
CA ALA A 658 23.31 -18.57 -13.10
C ALA A 658 23.29 -17.30 -13.95
N VAL A 659 22.41 -16.36 -13.59
CA VAL A 659 22.40 -15.03 -14.22
C VAL A 659 23.64 -14.31 -13.71
N HIS A 660 24.51 -13.88 -14.62
CA HIS A 660 25.65 -13.06 -14.23
C HIS A 660 25.13 -11.71 -13.73
N LEU A 661 25.55 -11.32 -12.53
CA LEU A 661 25.34 -9.96 -12.00
C LEU A 661 25.82 -8.93 -13.03
N ALA A 662 25.00 -7.92 -13.31
CA ALA A 662 25.40 -6.80 -14.15
C ALA A 662 26.61 -6.10 -13.52
N GLU A 663 27.52 -5.55 -14.35
CA GLU A 663 28.72 -4.88 -13.85
C GLU A 663 28.37 -3.62 -13.05
N GLU A 664 27.24 -2.99 -13.34
CA GLU A 664 26.67 -1.86 -12.59
C GLU A 664 26.27 -2.28 -11.16
N ASP A 665 25.53 -3.39 -11.02
CA ASP A 665 25.11 -3.93 -9.72
C ASP A 665 26.33 -4.36 -8.89
N LYS A 666 27.32 -4.97 -9.54
CA LYS A 666 28.57 -5.34 -8.90
C LYS A 666 29.30 -4.12 -8.33
N LYS A 667 29.45 -3.04 -9.10
CA LYS A 667 30.06 -1.79 -8.62
C LYS A 667 29.25 -1.14 -7.50
N TYR A 668 27.92 -1.19 -7.57
CA TYR A 668 27.06 -0.70 -6.51
C TYR A 668 27.27 -1.47 -5.20
N LEU A 669 27.25 -2.81 -5.26
CA LEU A 669 27.51 -3.68 -4.12
C LEU A 669 28.92 -3.48 -3.53
N GLU A 670 29.93 -3.29 -4.39
CA GLU A 670 31.29 -2.91 -3.98
C GLU A 670 31.30 -1.57 -3.23
N SER A 671 30.60 -0.55 -3.74
CA SER A 671 30.53 0.78 -3.11
C SER A 671 29.84 0.76 -1.74
N LYS A 672 28.89 -0.17 -1.54
CA LYS A 672 28.21 -0.40 -0.26
C LYS A 672 29.02 -1.29 0.68
N GLY A 673 30.21 -1.73 0.28
CA GLY A 673 31.10 -2.58 1.06
C GLY A 673 30.54 -3.98 1.32
N VAL A 674 29.67 -4.48 0.44
CA VAL A 674 29.05 -5.82 0.58
C VAL A 674 30.08 -6.93 0.38
N PHE A 675 31.10 -6.71 -0.43
CA PHE A 675 32.18 -7.69 -0.63
C PHE A 675 33.35 -7.52 0.36
N THR A 676 33.26 -6.55 1.27
CA THR A 676 34.29 -6.29 2.28
C THR A 676 33.86 -6.87 3.62
N MET A 677 34.26 -8.11 3.87
CA MET A 677 33.93 -8.81 5.12
C MET A 677 34.72 -8.24 6.32
N PRO A 678 34.19 -8.39 7.56
CA PRO A 678 34.94 -8.07 8.77
C PRO A 678 36.26 -8.86 8.87
N GLY A 679 37.16 -8.43 9.76
CA GLY A 679 38.39 -9.16 10.04
C GLY A 679 38.15 -10.65 10.36
N SER A 680 39.12 -11.52 10.04
CA SER A 680 38.94 -12.98 10.21
C SER A 680 38.57 -13.39 11.64
N ALA A 681 39.16 -12.73 12.65
CA ALA A 681 38.85 -12.97 14.07
C ALA A 681 37.41 -12.55 14.43
N THR A 682 36.95 -11.43 13.85
CA THR A 682 35.57 -10.94 14.01
C THR A 682 34.58 -11.88 13.34
N CYS A 683 34.86 -12.32 12.11
CA CYS A 683 34.06 -13.33 11.41
C CYS A 683 33.94 -14.63 12.21
N GLU A 684 35.05 -15.13 12.77
CA GLU A 684 35.03 -16.32 13.64
C GLU A 684 34.14 -16.11 14.87
N SER A 685 34.28 -14.95 15.52
CA SER A 685 33.48 -14.59 16.71
C SER A 685 31.99 -14.49 16.40
N LEU A 686 31.62 -13.89 15.27
CA LEU A 686 30.23 -13.78 14.81
C LEU A 686 29.64 -15.15 14.47
N LEU A 687 30.39 -16.02 13.79
CA LEU A 687 29.93 -17.39 13.49
C LEU A 687 29.72 -18.20 14.76
N ARG A 688 30.66 -18.12 15.71
CA ARG A 688 30.53 -18.77 17.02
C ARG A 688 29.29 -18.24 17.76
N ALA A 689 29.08 -16.93 17.76
CA ALA A 689 27.92 -16.32 18.38
C ALA A 689 26.59 -16.80 17.74
N TYR A 690 26.52 -16.91 16.41
CA TYR A 690 25.33 -17.45 15.74
C TYR A 690 25.02 -18.89 16.12
N PHE A 691 25.99 -19.79 15.97
CA PHE A 691 25.80 -21.22 16.22
C PHE A 691 25.59 -21.54 17.71
N HIS A 692 26.13 -20.72 18.60
CA HIS A 692 25.96 -20.86 20.04
C HIS A 692 24.61 -20.33 20.53
N HIS A 693 24.18 -19.13 20.09
CA HIS A 693 23.01 -18.45 20.67
C HIS A 693 21.74 -18.53 19.82
N VAL A 694 21.85 -18.58 18.48
CA VAL A 694 20.71 -18.41 17.57
C VAL A 694 20.27 -19.75 16.98
N HIS A 695 21.23 -20.53 16.48
CA HIS A 695 20.95 -21.79 15.81
C HIS A 695 20.14 -22.80 16.66
N PRO A 696 20.36 -22.95 17.98
CA PRO A 696 19.59 -23.89 18.80
C PRO A 696 18.09 -23.56 18.90
N ILE A 697 17.72 -22.28 18.78
CA ILE A 697 16.32 -21.83 18.83
C ILE A 697 15.72 -21.60 17.43
N MET A 698 16.57 -21.45 16.41
CA MET A 698 16.19 -21.20 15.04
C MET A 698 17.08 -22.01 14.08
N PRO A 699 16.87 -23.34 14.01
CA PRO A 699 17.80 -24.23 13.34
C PRO A 699 17.54 -24.28 11.83
N ILE A 700 17.76 -23.17 11.15
CA ILE A 700 17.38 -23.00 9.74
C ILE A 700 18.53 -23.18 8.76
N LEU A 701 19.76 -23.35 9.27
CA LEU A 701 20.98 -23.53 8.47
C LEU A 701 21.58 -24.92 8.68
N GLU A 702 22.50 -25.29 7.80
CA GLU A 702 23.29 -26.52 7.87
C GLU A 702 24.72 -26.17 8.35
N PRO A 703 25.10 -26.52 9.60
CA PRO A 703 26.37 -26.06 10.19
C PRO A 703 27.62 -26.50 9.43
N ASP A 704 27.66 -27.73 8.92
CA ASP A 704 28.77 -28.25 8.12
C ASP A 704 29.01 -27.38 6.88
N VAL A 705 27.94 -27.04 6.15
CA VAL A 705 28.02 -26.22 4.94
C VAL A 705 28.60 -24.86 5.27
N ILE A 706 28.05 -24.14 6.26
CA ILE A 706 28.50 -22.78 6.58
C ILE A 706 29.94 -22.77 7.13
N LEU A 707 30.26 -23.69 8.04
CA LEU A 707 31.56 -23.73 8.70
C LEU A 707 32.67 -24.22 7.76
N GLU A 708 32.39 -25.13 6.82
CA GLU A 708 33.38 -25.59 5.84
C GLU A 708 33.83 -24.44 4.92
N HIS A 709 32.89 -23.64 4.45
CA HIS A 709 33.19 -22.44 3.64
C HIS A 709 34.07 -21.44 4.39
N HIS A 710 33.79 -21.23 5.68
CA HIS A 710 34.62 -20.36 6.52
C HIS A 710 36.03 -20.93 6.73
N LEU A 711 36.14 -22.19 7.15
CA LEU A 711 37.42 -22.82 7.50
C LEU A 711 38.35 -23.01 6.29
N THR A 712 37.78 -23.18 5.09
CA THR A 712 38.57 -23.32 3.86
C THR A 712 39.00 -21.97 3.27
N GLY A 713 38.59 -20.84 3.86
CA GLY A 713 38.83 -19.50 3.32
C GLY A 713 38.11 -19.24 2.00
N ARG A 714 37.20 -20.16 1.61
CA ARG A 714 36.37 -20.08 0.42
C ARG A 714 35.00 -19.59 0.87
N LEU A 715 34.93 -18.32 1.27
CA LEU A 715 33.65 -17.61 1.20
C LEU A 715 33.16 -17.81 -0.23
N PRO A 716 32.14 -18.64 -0.47
CA PRO A 716 31.85 -19.07 -1.82
C PRO A 716 31.40 -17.83 -2.57
N GLU A 717 31.89 -17.66 -3.79
CA GLU A 717 31.52 -16.60 -4.71
C GLU A 717 29.99 -16.47 -4.91
N ASN A 718 29.17 -17.35 -4.32
CA ASN A 718 27.72 -17.41 -4.51
C ASN A 718 26.83 -17.08 -3.28
N ASN A 719 27.28 -17.08 -2.01
CA ASN A 719 26.32 -16.94 -0.88
C ASN A 719 26.70 -15.85 0.14
N VAL A 720 27.27 -14.73 -0.30
CA VAL A 720 27.62 -13.58 0.57
C VAL A 720 26.42 -13.07 1.39
N LEU A 721 25.21 -13.19 0.83
CA LEU A 721 23.96 -12.83 1.50
C LEU A 721 23.80 -13.53 2.86
N ILE A 722 23.94 -14.87 2.89
CA ILE A 722 23.66 -15.62 4.11
C ILE A 722 24.65 -15.28 5.23
N PHE A 723 25.91 -15.01 4.89
CA PHE A 723 26.91 -14.58 5.88
C PHE A 723 26.58 -13.21 6.47
N TRP A 724 26.16 -12.23 5.66
CA TRP A 724 25.72 -10.94 6.21
C TRP A 724 24.49 -11.09 7.10
N CYS A 725 23.53 -11.94 6.74
CA CYS A 725 22.38 -12.25 7.60
C CYS A 725 22.81 -12.92 8.92
N ILE A 726 23.76 -13.86 8.87
CA ILE A 726 24.32 -14.50 10.07
C ILE A 726 25.01 -13.45 10.96
N PHE A 727 25.88 -12.62 10.40
CA PHE A 727 26.60 -11.58 11.14
C PHE A 727 25.66 -10.54 11.74
N PHE A 728 24.63 -10.17 11.00
CA PHE A 728 23.57 -9.28 11.46
C PHE A 728 22.86 -9.83 12.71
N VAL A 729 22.47 -11.11 12.72
CA VAL A 729 21.78 -11.67 13.88
C VAL A 729 22.76 -11.96 15.03
N ALA A 730 23.96 -12.43 14.71
CA ALA A 730 25.02 -12.71 15.67
C ALA A 730 25.48 -11.48 16.44
N SER A 731 25.42 -10.30 15.83
CA SER A 731 25.85 -9.06 16.46
C SER A 731 25.07 -8.72 17.73
N ASN A 732 23.91 -9.35 17.99
CA ASN A 732 23.20 -9.19 19.26
C ASN A 732 23.96 -9.79 20.46
N PHE A 733 24.88 -10.74 20.23
CA PHE A 733 25.52 -11.56 21.28
C PHE A 733 27.04 -11.38 21.38
N ILE A 734 27.64 -10.52 20.55
CA ILE A 734 29.09 -10.29 20.58
C ILE A 734 29.51 -9.37 21.72
N ALA A 735 30.74 -9.59 22.21
CA ALA A 735 31.37 -8.77 23.23
C ALA A 735 31.84 -7.40 22.68
N PRO A 736 32.01 -6.37 23.55
CA PRO A 736 32.39 -5.03 23.14
C PRO A 736 33.66 -4.92 22.29
N ASP A 737 34.69 -5.68 22.67
CA ASP A 737 35.98 -5.72 22.00
C ASP A 737 35.88 -6.13 20.52
N VAL A 738 34.90 -6.97 20.17
CA VAL A 738 34.71 -7.47 18.80
C VAL A 738 34.22 -6.36 17.86
N TYR A 739 33.23 -5.56 18.29
CA TYR A 739 32.71 -4.49 17.43
C TYR A 739 33.58 -3.22 17.47
N GLU A 740 34.29 -2.97 18.58
CA GLU A 740 35.26 -1.87 18.70
C GLU A 740 36.48 -2.09 17.79
N GLN A 741 36.94 -3.33 17.62
CA GLN A 741 38.02 -3.69 16.68
C GLN A 741 37.67 -3.36 15.22
N GLU A 742 36.39 -3.46 14.85
CA GLU A 742 35.90 -3.11 13.51
C GLU A 742 35.52 -1.62 13.38
N GLY A 743 35.75 -0.82 14.43
CA GLY A 743 35.55 0.63 14.42
C GLY A 743 34.12 1.08 14.70
N TYR A 744 33.24 0.21 15.21
CA TYR A 744 31.87 0.58 15.60
C TYR A 744 31.82 1.10 17.04
N GLY A 745 31.08 2.19 17.28
CA GLY A 745 30.91 2.78 18.61
C GLY A 745 29.89 2.04 19.49
N SER A 746 29.07 1.16 18.91
CA SER A 746 28.14 0.33 19.67
C SER A 746 27.72 -0.93 18.92
N ARG A 747 27.20 -1.89 19.69
CA ARG A 747 26.55 -3.10 19.15
C ARG A 747 25.40 -2.78 18.18
N LYS A 748 24.59 -1.76 18.49
CA LYS A 748 23.47 -1.33 17.63
C LYS A 748 23.95 -0.80 16.29
N GLU A 749 25.06 -0.03 16.30
CA GLU A 749 25.67 0.51 15.09
C GLU A 749 26.22 -0.60 14.18
N MET A 750 26.97 -1.56 14.75
CA MET A 750 27.44 -2.72 13.99
C MET A 750 26.26 -3.51 13.42
N LYS A 751 25.23 -3.79 14.24
CA LYS A 751 24.01 -4.48 13.80
C LYS A 751 23.35 -3.78 12.61
N ALA A 752 23.22 -2.46 12.65
CA ALA A 752 22.64 -1.67 11.56
C ALA A 752 23.49 -1.76 10.28
N ALA A 753 24.81 -1.70 10.41
CA ALA A 753 25.72 -1.82 9.27
C ALA A 753 25.66 -3.22 8.63
N MET A 754 25.59 -4.29 9.43
CA MET A 754 25.44 -5.67 8.95
C MET A 754 24.09 -5.88 8.26
N TYR A 755 23.00 -5.38 8.85
CA TYR A 755 21.67 -5.42 8.24
C TYR A 755 21.63 -4.67 6.90
N SER A 756 22.23 -3.48 6.83
CA SER A 756 22.29 -2.70 5.60
C SER A 756 22.99 -3.46 4.46
N ARG A 757 24.10 -4.14 4.75
CA ARG A 757 24.81 -4.98 3.77
C ARG A 757 24.01 -6.21 3.36
N ALA A 758 23.38 -6.89 4.32
CA ALA A 758 22.48 -8.01 4.06
C ALA A 758 21.30 -7.60 3.16
N ASN A 759 20.64 -6.49 3.49
CA ASN A 759 19.51 -5.95 2.71
C ASN A 759 19.95 -5.52 1.31
N CYS A 760 21.13 -4.91 1.19
CA CYS A 760 21.68 -4.52 -0.10
C CYS A 760 21.92 -5.75 -0.98
N MET A 761 22.58 -6.78 -0.45
CA MET A 761 22.82 -8.05 -1.14
C MET A 761 21.52 -8.80 -1.46
N TYR A 762 20.52 -8.74 -0.57
CA TYR A 762 19.22 -9.38 -0.80
C TYR A 762 18.50 -8.79 -2.01
N ASN A 763 18.53 -7.46 -2.15
CA ASN A 763 17.79 -6.77 -3.22
C ASN A 763 18.57 -6.65 -4.53
N HIS A 764 19.91 -6.61 -4.50
CA HIS A 764 20.74 -6.35 -5.69
C HIS A 764 21.75 -7.47 -6.01
N GLY A 765 21.83 -8.51 -5.17
CA GLY A 765 22.85 -9.58 -5.28
C GLY A 765 22.53 -10.70 -6.26
N GLY A 766 21.35 -10.69 -6.89
CA GLY A 766 20.96 -11.68 -7.90
C GLY A 766 20.83 -13.11 -7.37
N GLU A 767 20.60 -13.30 -6.07
CA GLU A 767 20.37 -14.63 -5.47
C GLU A 767 19.06 -15.24 -5.99
N MET A 768 19.14 -16.47 -6.48
CA MET A 768 18.02 -17.19 -7.11
C MET A 768 17.61 -18.44 -6.33
N ASP A 769 18.43 -18.89 -5.38
CA ASP A 769 18.07 -20.00 -4.51
C ASP A 769 17.02 -19.54 -3.48
N LYS A 770 15.79 -20.00 -3.69
CA LYS A 770 14.64 -19.68 -2.85
C LYS A 770 14.80 -20.18 -1.41
N ILE A 771 15.60 -21.23 -1.16
CA ILE A 771 15.90 -21.69 0.20
C ILE A 771 16.81 -20.67 0.90
N ILE A 772 17.80 -20.14 0.20
CA ILE A 772 18.69 -19.10 0.73
C ILE A 772 17.91 -17.81 0.98
N LEU A 773 17.06 -17.39 0.04
CA LEU A 773 16.20 -16.20 0.22
C LEU A 773 15.22 -16.38 1.39
N LEU A 774 14.68 -17.58 1.59
CA LEU A 774 13.84 -17.93 2.74
C LEU A 774 14.63 -17.83 4.06
N GLN A 775 15.81 -18.46 4.12
CA GLN A 775 16.69 -18.41 5.31
C GLN A 775 17.11 -16.97 5.63
N ALA A 776 17.50 -16.20 4.61
CA ALA A 776 17.83 -14.79 4.72
C ALA A 776 16.64 -13.99 5.25
N SER A 777 15.44 -14.15 4.69
CA SER A 777 14.22 -13.46 5.16
C SER A 777 13.90 -13.77 6.63
N LEU A 778 14.05 -15.03 7.06
CA LEU A 778 13.86 -15.43 8.46
C LEU A 778 14.86 -14.75 9.42
N LEU A 779 16.11 -14.59 8.99
CA LEU A 779 17.15 -13.88 9.75
C LEU A 779 16.90 -12.37 9.75
N MET A 780 16.54 -11.79 8.61
CA MET A 780 16.23 -10.36 8.46
C MET A 780 15.05 -9.93 9.35
N ALA A 781 14.13 -10.83 9.67
CA ALA A 781 13.04 -10.60 10.62
C ALA A 781 13.49 -10.31 12.08
N PHE A 782 14.79 -10.34 12.40
CA PHE A 782 15.34 -9.85 13.67
C PHE A 782 15.49 -8.31 13.70
N TRP A 783 15.31 -7.63 12.56
CA TRP A 783 15.50 -6.19 12.45
C TRP A 783 14.33 -5.40 13.05
N HIS A 784 14.67 -4.50 13.97
CA HIS A 784 13.74 -3.54 14.57
C HIS A 784 14.44 -2.17 14.47
N SER A 785 13.96 -1.29 13.60
CA SER A 785 14.49 0.08 13.45
C SER A 785 13.68 1.07 14.28
N GLU A 786 14.33 2.17 14.68
CA GLU A 786 13.68 3.36 15.23
C GLU A 786 13.15 4.29 14.12
N ALA A 787 13.69 4.18 12.90
CA ALA A 787 13.36 5.07 11.77
C ALA A 787 12.32 4.50 10.78
N ASP A 788 12.16 3.16 10.74
CA ASP A 788 11.13 2.50 9.94
C ASP A 788 10.01 2.06 10.88
N GLU A 789 8.78 2.46 10.57
CA GLU A 789 7.54 2.05 11.24
C GLU A 789 7.66 0.59 11.70
N HIS A 790 7.45 0.29 13.00
CA HIS A 790 7.80 -0.93 13.76
C HIS A 790 7.26 -2.29 13.24
N THR A 791 6.96 -2.40 11.95
CA THR A 791 6.37 -3.51 11.21
C THR A 791 7.39 -4.30 10.39
N GLN A 792 8.67 -3.92 10.34
CA GLN A 792 9.71 -4.63 9.58
C GLN A 792 9.84 -6.14 9.90
N PRO A 793 9.81 -6.60 11.16
CA PRO A 793 9.77 -8.04 11.46
C PRO A 793 8.57 -8.74 10.83
N TRP A 794 7.42 -8.06 10.78
CA TRP A 794 6.18 -8.57 10.20
C TRP A 794 6.27 -8.66 8.67
N TYR A 795 6.92 -7.69 8.03
CA TYR A 795 7.21 -7.67 6.60
C TYR A 795 8.08 -8.86 6.19
N TRP A 796 9.27 -9.01 6.80
CA TRP A 796 10.19 -10.11 6.50
C TRP A 796 9.60 -11.49 6.77
N MET A 797 8.81 -11.61 7.85
CA MET A 797 8.06 -12.85 8.12
C MET A 797 7.06 -13.17 7.02
N GLY A 798 6.40 -12.15 6.45
CA GLY A 798 5.52 -12.31 5.30
C GLY A 798 6.20 -12.88 4.06
N ILE A 799 7.41 -12.41 3.77
CA ILE A 799 8.22 -12.91 2.66
C ILE A 799 8.63 -14.37 2.91
N ALA A 800 9.14 -14.68 4.12
CA ALA A 800 9.52 -16.04 4.49
C ALA A 800 8.35 -17.04 4.37
N ILE A 801 7.17 -16.68 4.88
CA ILE A 801 5.97 -17.52 4.78
C ILE A 801 5.58 -17.74 3.31
N SER A 802 5.67 -16.70 2.48
CA SER A 802 5.39 -16.78 1.04
C SER A 802 6.34 -17.74 0.32
N PHE A 803 7.64 -17.71 0.63
CA PHE A 803 8.59 -18.68 0.10
C PHE A 803 8.29 -20.11 0.55
N CYS A 804 8.00 -20.32 1.83
CA CYS A 804 7.58 -21.63 2.33
C CYS A 804 6.36 -22.18 1.59
N GLN A 805 5.36 -21.33 1.30
CA GLN A 805 4.17 -21.74 0.54
C GLN A 805 4.49 -22.00 -0.93
N MET A 806 5.28 -21.13 -1.57
CA MET A 806 5.74 -21.28 -2.96
C MET A 806 6.54 -22.57 -3.18
N LEU A 807 7.40 -22.93 -2.23
CA LEU A 807 8.20 -24.14 -2.25
C LEU A 807 7.44 -25.39 -1.76
N GLY A 808 6.21 -25.21 -1.26
CA GLY A 808 5.39 -26.30 -0.76
C GLY A 808 5.84 -26.86 0.59
N LEU A 809 6.67 -26.16 1.37
CA LEU A 809 7.18 -26.67 2.66
C LEU A 809 6.11 -26.82 3.75
N HIS A 810 4.92 -26.25 3.51
CA HIS A 810 3.70 -26.41 4.30
C HIS A 810 3.00 -27.76 4.08
N ARG A 811 3.55 -28.59 3.19
CA ARG A 811 3.06 -29.94 2.91
C ARG A 811 3.99 -31.02 3.45
N ASP A 812 3.41 -32.12 3.90
CA ASP A 812 4.10 -33.28 4.46
C ASP A 812 5.14 -33.83 3.47
N PRO A 813 6.44 -33.72 3.78
CA PRO A 813 7.50 -34.20 2.92
C PRO A 813 7.65 -35.74 2.91
N ASP A 814 6.98 -36.46 3.81
CA ASP A 814 7.12 -37.91 3.98
C ASP A 814 5.98 -38.75 3.36
N LEU A 815 4.96 -38.14 2.74
CA LEU A 815 3.86 -38.87 2.10
C LEU A 815 4.34 -39.69 0.88
N SER A 816 3.78 -40.90 0.70
CA SER A 816 4.12 -41.86 -0.37
C SER A 816 4.00 -41.36 -1.82
N THR A 817 3.44 -40.17 -2.01
CA THR A 817 3.35 -39.43 -3.28
C THR A 817 4.57 -38.55 -3.55
N TYR A 818 5.66 -38.66 -2.80
CA TYR A 818 6.85 -37.83 -2.96
C TYR A 818 7.90 -38.41 -3.90
N ASN A 819 8.60 -37.52 -4.62
CA ASN A 819 9.68 -37.86 -5.53
C ASN A 819 10.90 -38.40 -4.76
N SER A 820 11.37 -39.59 -5.13
CA SER A 820 12.56 -40.25 -4.55
C SER A 820 13.87 -39.45 -4.68
N SER A 821 13.89 -38.35 -5.42
CA SER A 821 15.05 -37.46 -5.56
C SER A 821 15.31 -36.57 -4.34
N ILE A 822 14.35 -36.42 -3.43
CA ILE A 822 14.49 -35.55 -2.24
C ILE A 822 15.10 -36.36 -1.09
N THR A 823 16.27 -35.94 -0.65
CA THR A 823 17.04 -36.62 0.42
C THR A 823 16.41 -36.41 1.81
N ASP A 824 16.66 -37.35 2.73
CA ASP A 824 16.20 -37.24 4.14
C ASP A 824 16.67 -35.94 4.79
N ARG A 825 17.92 -35.54 4.49
CA ARG A 825 18.53 -34.29 4.94
C ARG A 825 17.74 -33.05 4.48
N GLN A 826 17.30 -33.02 3.22
CA GLN A 826 16.46 -31.93 2.70
C GLN A 826 15.09 -31.92 3.38
N ARG A 827 14.48 -33.10 3.62
CA ARG A 827 13.18 -33.18 4.32
C ARG A 827 13.29 -32.66 5.76
N HIS A 828 14.38 -32.99 6.47
CA HIS A 828 14.67 -32.46 7.80
C HIS A 828 14.80 -30.93 7.80
N LEU A 829 15.58 -30.36 6.86
CA LEU A 829 15.71 -28.91 6.72
C LEU A 829 14.36 -28.23 6.41
N TRP A 830 13.56 -28.80 5.51
CA TRP A 830 12.26 -28.24 5.13
C TRP A 830 11.28 -28.19 6.29
N ARG A 831 11.22 -29.25 7.12
CA ARG A 831 10.45 -29.24 8.37
C ARG A 831 10.94 -28.15 9.31
N ARG A 832 12.26 -28.01 9.51
CA ARG A 832 12.83 -26.97 10.37
C ARG A 832 12.49 -25.56 9.88
N LEU A 833 12.58 -25.29 8.58
CA LEU A 833 12.22 -24.00 7.97
C LEU A 833 10.74 -23.69 8.16
N TRP A 834 9.85 -24.62 7.80
CA TRP A 834 8.41 -24.44 7.94
C TRP A 834 7.99 -24.19 9.40
N TRP A 835 8.45 -25.03 10.33
CA TRP A 835 8.06 -24.91 11.73
C TRP A 835 8.71 -23.73 12.45
N THR A 836 9.83 -23.22 11.92
CA THR A 836 10.39 -21.92 12.33
C THR A 836 9.50 -20.76 11.88
N CYS A 837 9.05 -20.73 10.60
CA CYS A 837 8.07 -19.74 10.15
C CYS A 837 6.78 -19.83 10.99
N PHE A 838 6.31 -21.05 11.25
CA PHE A 838 5.13 -21.31 12.05
C PHE A 838 5.23 -20.69 13.45
N SER A 839 6.27 -21.03 14.21
CA SER A 839 6.40 -20.55 15.59
C SER A 839 6.57 -19.04 15.63
N ARG A 840 7.39 -18.47 14.74
CA ARG A 840 7.60 -17.02 14.65
C ARG A 840 6.32 -16.26 14.31
N ASP A 841 5.49 -16.76 13.40
CA ASP A 841 4.18 -16.18 13.08
C ASP A 841 3.29 -16.04 14.33
N ARG A 842 3.23 -17.05 15.21
CA ARG A 842 2.37 -17.02 16.43
C ARG A 842 2.89 -16.02 17.45
N TRP A 843 4.17 -16.09 17.75
CA TRP A 843 4.76 -15.21 18.76
C TRP A 843 4.82 -13.76 18.31
N LEU A 844 5.08 -13.51 17.03
CA LEU A 844 5.07 -12.16 16.48
C LEU A 844 3.66 -11.59 16.37
N SER A 845 2.66 -12.42 16.00
CA SER A 845 1.25 -12.04 16.01
C SER A 845 0.78 -11.64 17.41
N LEU A 846 1.16 -12.41 18.44
CA LEU A 846 0.94 -12.02 19.84
C LEU A 846 1.62 -10.69 20.15
N THR A 847 2.91 -10.58 19.86
CA THR A 847 3.74 -9.39 20.18
C THR A 847 3.19 -8.10 19.57
N LEU A 848 2.68 -8.16 18.33
CA LEU A 848 2.24 -7.00 17.55
C LEU A 848 0.72 -6.81 17.51
N GLY A 849 -0.08 -7.71 18.12
CA GLY A 849 -1.55 -7.67 18.01
C GLY A 849 -2.05 -7.87 16.57
N ARG A 850 -1.39 -8.73 15.78
CA ARG A 850 -1.73 -8.96 14.36
C ARG A 850 -2.39 -10.33 14.16
N PRO A 851 -3.22 -10.51 13.10
CA PRO A 851 -3.78 -11.81 12.75
C PRO A 851 -2.70 -12.79 12.30
N LEU A 852 -2.86 -14.08 12.63
CA LEU A 852 -1.98 -15.17 12.15
C LEU A 852 -1.98 -15.22 10.61
N ARG A 853 -0.78 -15.35 9.99
CA ARG A 853 -0.65 -15.49 8.53
C ARG A 853 -0.75 -16.94 8.07
N ILE A 854 -0.35 -17.91 8.91
CA ILE A 854 -0.40 -19.32 8.56
C ILE A 854 -1.69 -19.95 9.12
N ASN A 855 -2.54 -20.42 8.23
CA ASN A 855 -3.69 -21.24 8.56
C ASN A 855 -3.31 -22.73 8.57
N LEU A 856 -3.41 -23.39 9.72
CA LEU A 856 -3.08 -24.82 9.85
C LEU A 856 -4.00 -25.73 9.04
N HIS A 857 -5.23 -25.32 8.74
CA HIS A 857 -6.16 -26.13 7.94
C HIS A 857 -5.67 -26.34 6.50
N ASP A 858 -4.74 -25.50 6.03
CA ASP A 858 -4.16 -25.59 4.69
C ASP A 858 -2.82 -26.35 4.68
N CYS A 859 -2.38 -26.88 5.83
CA CYS A 859 -1.05 -27.43 6.04
C CYS A 859 -1.11 -28.87 6.59
N ASP A 860 -0.18 -29.71 6.17
CA ASP A 860 -0.08 -31.10 6.65
C ASP A 860 1.36 -31.52 7.03
N THR A 861 2.35 -30.62 7.00
CA THR A 861 3.73 -30.89 7.45
C THR A 861 3.78 -31.38 8.90
N PRO A 862 4.38 -32.56 9.18
CA PRO A 862 4.47 -33.11 10.53
C PRO A 862 5.42 -32.29 11.41
N MET A 863 5.16 -32.28 12.72
CA MET A 863 6.01 -31.64 13.72
C MET A 863 7.41 -32.28 13.70
N PRO A 864 8.50 -31.50 13.73
CA PRO A 864 9.85 -32.04 13.73
C PRO A 864 10.19 -32.71 15.07
N SER A 865 11.14 -33.63 15.00
CA SER A 865 11.78 -34.30 16.13
C SER A 865 13.16 -33.70 16.39
N ALA A 866 13.76 -34.03 17.55
CA ALA A 866 15.15 -33.65 17.82
C ALA A 866 16.14 -34.22 16.78
N ASN A 867 15.80 -35.36 16.17
CA ASN A 867 16.65 -35.97 15.14
C ASN A 867 16.73 -35.11 13.86
N ASP A 868 15.69 -34.34 13.52
CA ASP A 868 15.71 -33.41 12.37
C ASP A 868 16.75 -32.30 12.54
N PHE A 869 17.13 -32.01 13.79
CA PHE A 869 18.18 -31.07 14.16
C PHE A 869 19.55 -31.75 14.28
N LEU A 870 19.60 -32.88 15.00
CA LEU A 870 20.87 -33.56 15.32
C LEU A 870 21.50 -34.27 14.12
N SER A 871 20.72 -34.61 13.08
CA SER A 871 21.23 -35.28 11.89
C SER A 871 22.34 -34.49 11.18
N ASP A 872 22.26 -33.16 11.22
CA ASP A 872 23.22 -32.28 10.54
C ASP A 872 24.53 -32.11 11.31
N VAL A 873 24.55 -32.56 12.57
CA VAL A 873 25.67 -32.37 13.50
C VAL A 873 26.44 -33.66 13.75
N ALA A 874 25.82 -34.82 13.51
CA ALA A 874 26.35 -36.16 13.81
C ALA A 874 27.68 -36.52 13.10
N GLY A 875 28.14 -35.72 12.13
CA GLY A 875 29.38 -35.94 11.36
C GLY A 875 30.39 -34.79 11.39
N LEU A 876 30.21 -33.77 12.25
CA LEU A 876 31.10 -32.60 12.28
C LEU A 876 32.50 -32.94 12.80
N SER A 877 33.50 -32.25 12.24
CA SER A 877 34.88 -32.33 12.76
C SER A 877 34.96 -31.73 14.19
N PRO A 878 35.97 -32.11 15.01
CA PRO A 878 36.17 -31.51 16.33
C PRO A 878 36.31 -29.97 16.28
N GLN A 879 36.91 -29.44 15.21
CA GLN A 879 37.04 -28.00 14.99
C GLN A 879 35.68 -27.32 14.74
N MET A 880 34.81 -27.91 13.91
CA MET A 880 33.46 -27.39 13.66
C MET A 880 32.55 -27.52 14.89
N THR A 881 32.70 -28.60 15.64
CA THR A 881 31.95 -28.83 16.89
C THR A 881 32.24 -27.74 17.93
N SER A 882 33.42 -27.11 17.89
CA SER A 882 33.75 -26.00 18.80
C SER A 882 32.90 -24.72 18.64
N TYR A 883 32.15 -24.59 17.53
CA TYR A 883 31.21 -23.48 17.30
C TYR A 883 29.82 -23.73 17.92
N LEU A 884 29.52 -24.98 18.27
CA LEU A 884 28.22 -25.39 18.81
C LEU A 884 28.24 -25.40 20.34
N PRO A 885 27.08 -25.19 20.98
CA PRO A 885 26.96 -25.26 22.43
C PRO A 885 27.05 -26.70 22.95
N GLU A 886 27.48 -26.84 24.20
CA GLU A 886 27.36 -28.10 24.93
C GLU A 886 25.88 -28.46 25.20
N ASN A 887 25.60 -29.74 25.46
CA ASN A 887 24.25 -30.28 25.68
C ASN A 887 23.28 -30.07 24.50
N LEU A 888 23.80 -30.22 23.28
CA LEU A 888 23.06 -29.96 22.05
C LEU A 888 21.80 -30.82 21.87
N GLU A 889 21.81 -32.07 22.33
CA GLU A 889 20.65 -32.96 22.32
C GLU A 889 19.49 -32.42 23.17
N GLU A 890 19.80 -31.88 24.36
CA GLU A 890 18.80 -31.24 25.22
C GLU A 890 18.23 -29.97 24.56
N LEU A 891 19.08 -29.15 23.95
CA LEU A 891 18.65 -27.96 23.22
C LEU A 891 17.72 -28.30 22.04
N ALA A 892 17.98 -29.41 21.33
CA ALA A 892 17.11 -29.90 20.27
C ALA A 892 15.74 -30.32 20.79
N ASN A 893 15.69 -31.04 21.92
CA ASN A 893 14.44 -31.41 22.59
C ASN A 893 13.68 -30.17 23.08
N HIS A 894 14.38 -29.18 23.60
CA HIS A 894 13.80 -27.91 24.01
C HIS A 894 13.18 -27.15 22.84
N TRP A 895 13.82 -27.14 21.66
CA TRP A 895 13.25 -26.52 20.47
C TRP A 895 11.95 -27.19 20.03
N VAL A 896 11.86 -28.53 20.06
CA VAL A 896 10.60 -29.25 19.78
C VAL A 896 9.50 -28.86 20.78
N LYS A 897 9.84 -28.80 22.07
CA LYS A 897 8.89 -28.37 23.11
C LYS A 897 8.42 -26.92 22.90
N TYR A 898 9.31 -26.03 22.44
CA TYR A 898 8.96 -24.66 22.08
C TYR A 898 7.94 -24.61 20.93
N LEU A 899 8.05 -25.49 19.93
CA LEU A 899 7.07 -25.57 18.83
C LEU A 899 5.70 -26.06 19.31
N GLU A 900 5.65 -27.02 20.24
CA GLU A 900 4.40 -27.48 20.86
C GLU A 900 3.68 -26.34 21.59
N ILE A 901 4.41 -25.54 22.39
CA ILE A 901 3.86 -24.36 23.08
C ILE A 901 3.36 -23.34 22.04
N SER A 902 4.13 -23.12 20.97
CA SER A 902 3.77 -22.20 19.89
C SER A 902 2.49 -22.64 19.15
N ALA A 903 2.26 -23.95 18.99
CA ALA A 903 1.05 -24.46 18.38
C ALA A 903 -0.19 -24.17 19.23
N MET A 904 -0.12 -24.43 20.54
CA MET A 904 -1.19 -24.06 21.47
C MET A 904 -1.45 -22.55 21.49
N LEU A 905 -0.41 -21.72 21.38
CA LEU A 905 -0.58 -20.27 21.27
C LEU A 905 -1.40 -19.86 20.04
N GLY A 906 -1.18 -20.51 18.90
CA GLY A 906 -1.97 -20.25 17.69
C GLY A 906 -3.47 -20.52 17.89
N ASP A 907 -3.80 -21.58 18.62
CA ASP A 907 -5.18 -21.92 18.96
C ASP A 907 -5.79 -20.89 19.93
N VAL A 908 -5.03 -20.47 20.95
CA VAL A 908 -5.45 -19.42 21.90
C VAL A 908 -5.68 -18.07 21.20
N ILE A 909 -4.79 -17.67 20.29
CA ILE A 909 -4.95 -16.45 19.49
C ILE A 909 -6.22 -16.56 18.63
N SER A 910 -6.42 -17.70 18.00
CA SER A 910 -7.60 -17.96 17.15
C SER A 910 -8.92 -18.03 17.93
N MET A 911 -8.86 -18.33 19.25
CA MET A 911 -10.00 -18.37 20.15
C MET A 911 -10.43 -16.96 20.59
N HIS A 912 -9.48 -16.07 20.88
CA HIS A 912 -9.77 -14.79 21.56
C HIS A 912 -9.61 -13.54 20.70
N TYR A 913 -8.78 -13.59 19.66
CA TYR A 913 -8.27 -12.39 18.98
C TYR A 913 -8.68 -12.31 17.50
N GLN A 914 -9.72 -13.06 17.09
CA GLN A 914 -10.32 -12.96 15.75
C GLN A 914 -11.53 -12.02 15.76
N ALA A 915 -11.55 -11.04 14.85
CA ALA A 915 -12.58 -9.97 14.81
C ALA A 915 -14.03 -10.45 14.61
N ARG A 916 -14.24 -11.68 14.10
CA ARG A 916 -15.57 -12.21 13.74
C ARG A 916 -15.74 -13.71 14.06
N LYS A 917 -15.51 -14.11 15.31
CA LYS A 917 -15.87 -15.46 15.78
C LYS A 917 -16.89 -15.43 16.93
N PRO A 918 -17.74 -16.47 17.06
CA PRO A 918 -18.57 -16.67 18.24
C PRO A 918 -17.70 -16.83 19.50
N ARG A 919 -18.28 -16.55 20.67
CA ARG A 919 -17.59 -16.74 21.95
C ARG A 919 -17.28 -18.23 22.16
N PRO A 920 -16.14 -18.60 22.77
CA PRO A 920 -15.83 -19.99 23.03
C PRO A 920 -16.86 -20.61 24.00
N SER A 921 -17.21 -21.87 23.79
CA SER A 921 -18.01 -22.65 24.75
C SER A 921 -17.16 -23.06 25.94
N LEU A 922 -17.80 -23.42 27.06
CA LEU A 922 -17.16 -23.92 28.27
C LEU A 922 -16.35 -25.18 27.98
N GLN A 923 -16.80 -26.00 27.02
CA GLN A 923 -16.09 -27.19 26.57
C GLN A 923 -14.79 -26.82 25.85
N ASP A 924 -14.83 -25.84 24.93
CA ASP A 924 -13.63 -25.36 24.23
C ASP A 924 -12.58 -24.84 25.22
N VAL A 925 -13.02 -24.13 26.26
CA VAL A 925 -12.12 -23.63 27.31
C VAL A 925 -11.51 -24.78 28.12
N LYS A 926 -12.32 -25.78 28.51
CA LYS A 926 -11.83 -26.96 29.25
C LYS A 926 -10.83 -27.77 28.44
N ASP A 927 -11.08 -27.94 27.15
CA ASP A 927 -10.19 -28.70 26.26
C ASP A 927 -8.84 -27.99 26.11
N MET A 928 -8.85 -26.66 25.98
CA MET A 928 -7.62 -25.87 25.97
C MET A 928 -6.91 -25.88 27.33
N GLU A 929 -7.63 -25.76 28.45
CA GLU A 929 -7.07 -25.88 29.81
C GLU A 929 -6.36 -27.23 30.00
N ASN A 930 -6.99 -28.32 29.57
CA ASN A 930 -6.43 -29.66 29.67
C ASN A 930 -5.17 -29.81 28.81
N ARG A 931 -5.19 -29.28 27.58
CA ARG A 931 -4.05 -29.37 26.67
C ARG A 931 -2.84 -28.58 27.18
N ILE A 932 -3.06 -27.37 27.73
CA ILE A 932 -2.02 -26.59 28.39
C ILE A 932 -1.47 -27.36 29.60
N ALA A 933 -2.33 -27.92 30.45
CA ALA A 933 -1.93 -28.66 31.64
C ALA A 933 -1.17 -29.97 31.34
N GLN A 934 -1.42 -30.60 30.19
CA GLN A 934 -0.71 -31.80 29.74
C GLN A 934 0.68 -31.48 29.16
N CYS A 935 0.97 -30.22 28.83
CA CYS A 935 2.28 -29.82 28.34
C CYS A 935 3.29 -29.75 29.48
N THR A 936 4.19 -30.74 29.53
CA THR A 936 5.28 -30.78 30.52
C THR A 936 6.45 -29.93 30.04
N VAL A 937 6.85 -28.95 30.86
CA VAL A 937 8.03 -28.11 30.64
C VAL A 937 9.14 -28.59 31.58
N PRO A 938 10.40 -28.72 31.11
CA PRO A 938 11.50 -29.16 31.96
C PRO A 938 11.73 -28.22 33.16
N GLU A 939 12.12 -28.82 34.29
CA GLU A 939 12.59 -28.12 35.50
C GLU A 939 14.12 -28.16 35.58
N GLN A 940 14.70 -27.24 36.34
CA GLN A 940 16.14 -27.09 36.45
C GLN A 940 16.73 -28.01 37.54
N ASP A 941 16.68 -29.32 37.29
CA ASP A 941 17.08 -30.33 38.29
C ASP A 941 18.48 -30.92 38.06
N ASN A 942 19.09 -30.65 36.89
CA ASN A 942 20.39 -31.21 36.52
C ASN A 942 21.51 -30.17 36.67
N PRO A 943 22.42 -30.31 37.65
CA PRO A 943 23.52 -29.38 37.87
C PRO A 943 24.65 -29.49 36.81
N SER A 944 24.61 -30.49 35.92
CA SER A 944 25.63 -30.69 34.88
C SER A 944 25.33 -30.00 33.55
N LEU A 945 24.26 -29.20 33.47
CA LEU A 945 23.86 -28.49 32.25
C LEU A 945 24.72 -27.24 32.02
N SER A 946 25.02 -26.96 30.76
CA SER A 946 25.65 -25.72 30.33
C SER A 946 24.77 -24.50 30.61
N ARG A 947 25.36 -23.32 30.73
CA ARG A 947 24.62 -22.05 30.98
C ARG A 947 23.54 -21.78 29.93
N VAL A 948 23.84 -22.09 28.66
CA VAL A 948 22.87 -21.93 27.55
C VAL A 948 21.73 -22.96 27.63
N ALA A 949 22.00 -24.19 28.06
CA ALA A 949 20.96 -25.19 28.30
C ALA A 949 20.06 -24.78 29.48
N ILE A 950 20.64 -24.27 30.58
CA ILE A 950 19.87 -23.72 31.71
C ILE A 950 18.98 -22.56 31.25
N PHE A 951 19.54 -21.60 30.50
CA PHE A 951 18.76 -20.49 29.96
C PHE A 951 17.61 -20.98 29.07
N SER A 952 17.84 -21.99 28.23
CA SER A 952 16.79 -22.53 27.35
C SER A 952 15.61 -23.13 28.12
N ILE A 953 15.85 -23.74 29.29
CA ILE A 953 14.80 -24.23 30.20
C ILE A 953 13.98 -23.05 30.73
N TYR A 954 14.64 -22.03 31.28
CA TYR A 954 13.95 -20.83 31.76
C TYR A 954 13.18 -20.13 30.63
N HIS A 955 13.74 -20.06 29.43
CA HIS A 955 13.09 -19.45 28.29
C HIS A 955 11.85 -20.25 27.84
N LEU A 956 11.87 -21.58 27.91
CA LEU A 956 10.67 -22.41 27.70
C LEU A 956 9.59 -22.14 28.76
N GLN A 957 10.00 -22.02 30.03
CA GLN A 957 9.07 -21.67 31.11
C GLN A 957 8.44 -20.29 30.89
N LEU A 958 9.22 -19.30 30.43
CA LEU A 958 8.68 -17.98 30.05
C LEU A 958 7.64 -18.09 28.94
N HIS A 959 7.90 -18.86 27.87
CA HIS A 959 6.91 -19.08 26.81
C HIS A 959 5.65 -19.78 27.32
N TYR A 960 5.81 -20.82 28.15
CA TYR A 960 4.67 -21.54 28.73
C TYR A 960 3.80 -20.63 29.62
N HIS A 961 4.42 -19.81 30.47
CA HIS A 961 3.67 -18.87 31.32
C HIS A 961 3.10 -17.70 30.54
N ALA A 962 3.75 -17.24 29.46
CA ALA A 962 3.19 -16.25 28.54
C ALA A 962 1.96 -16.81 27.83
N LEU A 963 2.00 -18.05 27.32
CA LEU A 963 0.83 -18.76 26.76
C LEU A 963 -0.31 -18.84 27.78
N ALA A 964 -0.03 -19.30 29.00
CA ALA A 964 -1.03 -19.42 30.05
C ALA A 964 -1.64 -18.05 30.41
N GLY A 965 -0.82 -17.01 30.54
CA GLY A 965 -1.28 -15.64 30.80
C GLY A 965 -2.20 -15.12 29.69
N THR A 966 -1.80 -15.29 28.43
CA THR A 966 -2.58 -14.89 27.25
C THR A 966 -3.92 -15.64 27.17
N PHE A 967 -3.96 -16.90 27.59
CA PHE A 967 -5.19 -17.71 27.59
C PHE A 967 -6.15 -17.33 28.73
N TYR A 968 -5.67 -17.20 29.97
CA TYR A 968 -6.55 -16.96 31.13
C TYR A 968 -7.01 -15.51 31.27
N ARG A 969 -6.19 -14.53 30.84
CA ARG A 969 -6.47 -13.10 31.04
C ARG A 969 -7.80 -12.65 30.41
N PRO A 970 -8.14 -12.98 29.15
CA PRO A 970 -9.38 -12.52 28.51
C PRO A 970 -10.65 -12.97 29.27
N PHE A 971 -10.63 -14.15 29.90
CA PHE A 971 -11.80 -14.66 30.64
C PHE A 971 -12.07 -13.96 31.97
N THR A 972 -11.22 -13.00 32.37
CA THR A 972 -11.51 -12.11 33.50
C THR A 972 -12.60 -11.09 33.18
N THR A 973 -12.79 -10.75 31.90
CA THR A 973 -13.79 -9.79 31.40
C THR A 973 -14.81 -10.43 30.45
N THR A 974 -14.39 -11.44 29.69
CA THR A 974 -15.24 -12.19 28.74
C THR A 974 -15.75 -13.50 29.34
N LEU A 975 -16.99 -13.87 29.02
CA LEU A 975 -17.64 -15.10 29.53
C LEU A 975 -17.85 -16.11 28.38
N PRO A 976 -17.68 -17.41 28.64
CA PRO A 976 -18.10 -18.47 27.71
C PRO A 976 -19.59 -18.36 27.33
N GLU A 977 -19.96 -18.86 26.15
CA GLU A 977 -21.32 -18.72 25.61
C GLU A 977 -22.40 -19.42 26.46
N ASP A 978 -22.07 -20.59 27.00
CA ASP A 978 -22.94 -21.53 27.71
C ASP A 978 -22.75 -21.51 29.24
N LEU A 979 -22.07 -20.49 29.78
CA LEU A 979 -21.87 -20.35 31.23
C LEU A 979 -23.17 -19.92 31.93
N ASP A 980 -23.55 -20.63 33.01
CA ASP A 980 -24.68 -20.23 33.86
C ASP A 980 -24.42 -18.84 34.47
N PRO A 981 -25.35 -17.86 34.33
CA PRO A 981 -25.25 -16.55 34.97
C PRO A 981 -24.97 -16.61 36.48
N GLY A 982 -25.45 -17.65 37.18
CA GLY A 982 -25.19 -17.87 38.61
C GLY A 982 -23.73 -18.20 38.96
N GLU A 983 -22.95 -18.70 38.01
CA GLU A 983 -21.56 -19.11 38.19
C GLU A 983 -20.54 -18.06 37.74
N LYS A 984 -21.00 -16.90 37.26
CA LYS A 984 -20.17 -15.82 36.72
C LYS A 984 -19.06 -15.36 37.67
N GLU A 985 -19.38 -15.09 38.93
CA GLU A 985 -18.41 -14.59 39.90
C GLU A 985 -17.35 -15.65 40.23
N SER A 986 -17.78 -16.91 40.45
CA SER A 986 -16.86 -18.03 40.67
C SER A 986 -15.95 -18.28 39.46
N TRP A 987 -16.47 -18.14 38.24
CA TRP A 987 -15.73 -18.27 37.00
C TRP A 987 -14.64 -17.20 36.88
N GLN A 988 -15.03 -15.92 36.96
CA GLN A 988 -14.09 -14.80 36.84
C GLN A 988 -13.03 -14.83 37.95
N HIS A 989 -13.41 -15.26 39.16
CA HIS A 989 -12.46 -15.46 40.26
C HIS A 989 -11.43 -16.56 39.94
N ARG A 990 -11.87 -17.74 39.48
CA ARG A 990 -11.00 -18.85 39.07
C ARG A 990 -10.02 -18.43 37.97
N MET A 991 -10.53 -17.76 36.93
CA MET A 991 -9.70 -17.31 35.79
C MET A 991 -8.65 -16.27 36.22
N ARG A 992 -9.03 -15.34 37.09
CA ARG A 992 -8.10 -14.35 37.67
C ARG A 992 -6.99 -15.01 38.48
N LEU A 993 -7.33 -15.99 39.33
CA LEU A 993 -6.32 -16.74 40.10
C LEU A 993 -5.31 -17.44 39.19
N LYS A 994 -5.76 -18.00 38.07
CA LYS A 994 -4.88 -18.66 37.10
C LYS A 994 -3.99 -17.69 36.33
N ALA A 995 -4.52 -16.54 35.90
CA ALA A 995 -3.73 -15.49 35.29
C ALA A 995 -2.67 -14.93 36.26
N ASP A 996 -3.06 -14.71 37.53
CA ASP A 996 -2.15 -14.27 38.60
C ASP A 996 -1.04 -15.28 38.90
N ALA A 997 -1.38 -16.57 38.89
CA ALA A 997 -0.41 -17.64 39.04
C ALA A 997 0.60 -17.60 37.90
N ALA A 998 0.15 -17.56 36.63
CA ALA A 998 1.04 -17.47 35.48
C ALA A 998 1.99 -16.27 35.58
N ALA A 999 1.45 -15.08 35.90
CA ALA A 999 2.26 -13.87 36.08
C ALA A 999 3.27 -13.98 37.24
N SER A 1000 2.92 -14.68 38.32
CA SER A 1000 3.85 -14.89 39.43
C SER A 1000 5.00 -15.83 39.04
N HIS A 1001 4.72 -16.91 38.31
CA HIS A 1001 5.76 -17.82 37.83
C HIS A 1001 6.68 -17.13 36.81
N THR A 1002 6.14 -16.31 35.88
CA THR A 1002 6.97 -15.49 34.99
C THR A 1002 7.96 -14.62 35.78
N ASN A 1003 7.51 -13.97 36.85
CA ASN A 1003 8.39 -13.16 37.69
C ASN A 1003 9.50 -14.00 38.34
N THR A 1004 9.17 -15.16 38.89
CA THR A 1004 10.16 -16.07 39.49
C THR A 1004 11.21 -16.53 38.48
N VAL A 1005 10.79 -16.85 37.26
CA VAL A 1005 11.72 -17.25 36.18
C VAL A 1005 12.61 -16.08 35.75
N VAL A 1006 12.06 -14.87 35.61
CA VAL A 1006 12.84 -13.66 35.30
C VAL A 1006 13.87 -13.36 36.38
N GLU A 1007 13.47 -13.50 37.64
CA GLU A 1007 14.37 -13.34 38.79
C GLU A 1007 15.50 -14.36 38.76
N ALA A 1008 15.20 -15.64 38.48
CA ALA A 1008 16.21 -16.69 38.33
C ALA A 1008 17.18 -16.40 37.17
N ILE A 1009 16.68 -15.99 36.00
CA ILE A 1009 17.53 -15.59 34.85
C ILE A 1009 18.48 -14.44 35.24
N ALA A 1010 17.99 -13.45 35.99
CA ALA A 1010 18.80 -12.33 36.44
C ALA A 1010 19.83 -12.73 37.51
N GLN A 1011 19.43 -13.54 38.50
CA GLN A 1011 20.31 -14.03 39.57
C GLN A 1011 21.44 -14.92 39.04
N ASP A 1012 21.14 -15.79 38.07
CA ASP A 1012 22.12 -16.69 37.45
C ASP A 1012 22.99 -15.97 36.39
N GLY A 1013 22.71 -14.68 36.14
CA GLY A 1013 23.44 -13.85 35.18
C GLY A 1013 23.28 -14.33 33.74
N LEU A 1014 22.08 -14.78 33.36
CA LEU A 1014 21.79 -15.41 32.06
C LEU A 1014 21.14 -14.45 31.04
N LEU A 1015 20.99 -13.17 31.37
CA LEU A 1015 20.42 -12.17 30.45
C LEU A 1015 21.22 -12.00 29.15
N GLU A 1016 22.49 -12.38 29.14
CA GLU A 1016 23.35 -12.38 27.94
C GLU A 1016 22.85 -13.32 26.83
N PHE A 1017 22.07 -14.35 27.18
CA PHE A 1017 21.49 -15.29 26.22
C PHE A 1017 20.10 -14.86 25.71
N ALA A 1018 19.53 -13.78 26.27
CA ALA A 1018 18.20 -13.29 25.90
C ALA A 1018 18.19 -12.77 24.46
N GLY A 1019 17.17 -13.14 23.69
CA GLY A 1019 16.95 -12.69 22.32
C GLY A 1019 15.91 -11.58 22.21
N PRO A 1020 15.62 -11.07 21.00
CA PRO A 1020 14.61 -10.02 20.80
C PRO A 1020 13.18 -10.46 21.15
N MET A 1021 12.92 -11.77 21.26
CA MET A 1021 11.62 -12.30 21.71
C MET A 1021 11.47 -12.33 23.23
N THR A 1022 12.54 -12.23 24.02
CA THR A 1022 12.47 -12.30 25.48
C THR A 1022 11.69 -11.11 26.09
N PRO A 1023 11.87 -9.84 25.66
CA PRO A 1023 11.07 -8.73 26.18
C PRO A 1023 9.55 -8.92 25.99
N PRO A 1024 9.02 -9.28 24.79
CA PRO A 1024 7.59 -9.59 24.62
C PRO A 1024 7.02 -10.63 25.59
N LEU A 1025 7.79 -11.65 26.01
CA LEU A 1025 7.30 -12.70 26.92
C LEU A 1025 6.97 -12.18 28.32
N LEU A 1026 7.53 -11.04 28.72
CA LEU A 1026 7.26 -10.45 30.03
C LEU A 1026 5.94 -9.66 30.04
N VAL A 1027 5.47 -9.24 28.87
CA VAL A 1027 4.31 -8.35 28.71
C VAL A 1027 3.05 -8.91 29.37
N PRO A 1028 2.61 -10.17 29.16
CA PRO A 1028 1.40 -10.69 29.81
C PRO A 1028 1.45 -10.63 31.35
N ALA A 1029 2.62 -10.92 31.93
CA ALA A 1029 2.81 -10.84 33.38
C ALA A 1029 2.82 -9.39 33.88
N MET A 1030 3.48 -8.48 33.15
CA MET A 1030 3.48 -7.05 33.46
C MET A 1030 2.07 -6.46 33.40
N GLN A 1031 1.26 -6.80 32.39
CA GLN A 1031 -0.14 -6.40 32.29
C GLN A 1031 -0.97 -6.90 33.48
N THR A 1032 -0.79 -8.16 33.88
CA THR A 1032 -1.48 -8.75 35.02
C THR A 1032 -1.10 -8.08 36.34
N ASN A 1033 0.18 -7.79 36.55
CA ASN A 1033 0.63 -7.06 37.75
C ASN A 1033 0.12 -5.61 37.76
N LEU A 1034 0.11 -4.93 36.62
CA LEU A 1034 -0.44 -3.58 36.46
C LEU A 1034 -1.96 -3.54 36.75
N LEU A 1035 -2.72 -4.52 36.24
CA LEU A 1035 -4.16 -4.64 36.53
C LEU A 1035 -4.42 -4.82 38.03
N ASN A 1036 -3.62 -5.65 38.70
CA ASN A 1036 -3.75 -5.88 40.13
C ASN A 1036 -3.33 -4.67 40.99
N CYS A 1037 -2.43 -3.81 40.49
CA CYS A 1037 -2.16 -2.51 41.10
C CYS A 1037 -3.38 -1.58 41.13
N LYS A 1038 -4.32 -1.73 40.17
CA LYS A 1038 -5.56 -0.96 40.14
C LYS A 1038 -6.57 -1.48 41.18
N ILE A 1039 -6.77 -2.79 41.23
CA ILE A 1039 -7.91 -3.43 41.92
C ILE A 1039 -7.60 -3.85 43.39
N GLY A 1040 -6.33 -4.02 43.75
CA GLY A 1040 -5.92 -4.57 45.06
C GLY A 1040 -6.09 -3.62 46.26
N ASN A 1041 -6.02 -4.17 47.49
CA ASN A 1041 -5.87 -3.36 48.72
C ASN A 1041 -4.45 -2.75 48.82
N SER A 1042 -4.22 -1.82 49.75
CA SER A 1042 -2.95 -1.04 49.84
C SER A 1042 -1.68 -1.91 49.88
N LEU A 1043 -1.70 -3.02 50.60
CA LEU A 1043 -0.58 -3.98 50.65
C LEU A 1043 -0.41 -4.73 49.33
N SER A 1044 -1.51 -5.22 48.75
CA SER A 1044 -1.50 -5.95 47.46
C SER A 1044 -1.01 -5.07 46.32
N LYS A 1045 -1.41 -3.79 46.28
CA LYS A 1045 -0.92 -2.81 45.31
C LYS A 1045 0.59 -2.66 45.37
N ARG A 1046 1.16 -2.50 46.57
CA ARG A 1046 2.62 -2.39 46.77
C ARG A 1046 3.37 -3.65 46.33
N LEU A 1047 2.88 -4.84 46.70
CA LEU A 1047 3.52 -6.11 46.33
C LEU A 1047 3.52 -6.33 44.81
N ARG A 1048 2.40 -6.00 44.14
CA ARG A 1048 2.27 -6.12 42.68
C ARG A 1048 3.11 -5.07 41.94
N PHE A 1049 3.19 -3.87 42.50
CA PHE A 1049 4.06 -2.82 41.99
C PHE A 1049 5.53 -3.24 42.02
N ASN A 1050 6.01 -3.82 43.12
CA ASN A 1050 7.39 -4.32 43.20
C ASN A 1050 7.72 -5.36 42.12
N LYS A 1051 6.79 -6.30 41.86
CA LYS A 1051 6.93 -7.30 40.78
C LYS A 1051 7.00 -6.63 39.40
N LEU A 1052 6.16 -5.62 39.16
CA LEU A 1052 6.19 -4.85 37.93
C LEU A 1052 7.51 -4.07 37.78
N SER A 1053 8.00 -3.43 38.85
CA SER A 1053 9.29 -2.72 38.86
C SER A 1053 10.46 -3.65 38.56
N MET A 1054 10.43 -4.89 39.03
CA MET A 1054 11.44 -5.90 38.69
C MET A 1054 11.49 -6.18 37.18
N CYS A 1055 10.34 -6.41 36.54
CA CYS A 1055 10.30 -6.56 35.08
C CYS A 1055 10.79 -5.30 34.35
N MET A 1056 10.50 -4.11 34.87
CA MET A 1056 10.98 -2.84 34.31
C MET A 1056 12.50 -2.70 34.38
N MET A 1057 13.14 -3.17 35.47
CA MET A 1057 14.61 -3.21 35.57
C MET A 1057 15.22 -4.19 34.56
N VAL A 1058 14.61 -5.36 34.35
CA VAL A 1058 15.09 -6.31 33.34
C VAL A 1058 14.91 -5.75 31.92
N MET A 1059 13.79 -5.07 31.64
CA MET A 1059 13.58 -4.36 30.38
C MET A 1059 14.63 -3.26 30.13
N GLU A 1060 15.07 -2.57 31.18
CA GLU A 1060 16.13 -1.56 31.10
C GLU A 1060 17.48 -2.14 30.70
N GLU A 1061 17.82 -3.33 31.20
CA GLU A 1061 19.02 -4.03 30.75
C GLU A 1061 18.90 -4.52 29.31
N LEU A 1062 17.74 -5.06 28.94
CA LEU A 1062 17.49 -5.56 27.58
C LEU A 1062 17.47 -4.44 26.52
N GLN A 1063 17.05 -3.22 26.86
CA GLN A 1063 16.96 -2.10 25.89
C GLN A 1063 18.31 -1.63 25.35
N LYS A 1064 19.40 -1.95 26.06
CA LYS A 1064 20.78 -1.70 25.60
C LYS A 1064 21.07 -2.42 24.28
N THR A 1065 20.42 -3.58 24.07
CA THR A 1065 20.57 -4.39 22.85
C THR A 1065 19.33 -4.37 21.97
N TYR A 1066 18.13 -4.35 22.55
CA TYR A 1066 16.87 -4.57 21.84
C TYR A 1066 15.92 -3.37 21.90
N THR A 1067 15.66 -2.74 20.75
CA THR A 1067 14.71 -1.62 20.64
C THR A 1067 13.28 -1.98 21.10
N VAL A 1068 12.85 -3.23 20.92
CA VAL A 1068 11.51 -3.65 21.41
C VAL A 1068 11.38 -3.54 22.94
N ALA A 1069 12.48 -3.68 23.69
CA ALA A 1069 12.47 -3.51 25.13
C ALA A 1069 12.32 -2.03 25.55
N SER A 1070 12.92 -1.08 24.82
CA SER A 1070 12.71 0.36 25.10
C SER A 1070 11.26 0.75 24.85
N ILE A 1071 10.65 0.25 23.77
CA ILE A 1071 9.24 0.48 23.45
C ILE A 1071 8.35 -0.02 24.60
N TYR A 1072 8.46 -1.29 25.00
CA TYR A 1072 7.63 -1.81 26.09
C TYR A 1072 7.90 -1.14 27.43
N ARG A 1073 9.17 -0.84 27.74
CA ARG A 1073 9.51 -0.13 28.96
C ARG A 1073 8.86 1.24 28.99
N ALA A 1074 8.91 2.01 27.91
CA ALA A 1074 8.18 3.27 27.82
C ALA A 1074 6.68 3.04 28.09
N ILE A 1075 6.09 1.98 27.50
CA ILE A 1075 4.63 1.73 27.54
C ILE A 1075 4.17 1.51 28.97
N PHE A 1076 4.87 0.65 29.68
CA PHE A 1076 4.58 0.39 31.08
C PHE A 1076 4.95 1.56 31.99
N ALA A 1077 6.01 2.33 31.70
CA ALA A 1077 6.36 3.51 32.47
C ALA A 1077 5.22 4.54 32.47
N LYS A 1078 4.64 4.82 31.30
CA LYS A 1078 3.49 5.73 31.19
C LYS A 1078 2.26 5.19 31.91
N ALA A 1079 1.98 3.90 31.75
CA ALA A 1079 0.83 3.27 32.39
C ALA A 1079 0.95 3.27 33.94
N ILE A 1080 2.16 3.12 34.47
CA ILE A 1080 2.48 3.29 35.88
C ILE A 1080 2.22 4.74 36.33
N GLN A 1081 2.68 5.74 35.56
CA GLN A 1081 2.46 7.16 35.86
C GLN A 1081 0.97 7.49 35.99
N LEU A 1082 0.13 6.93 35.12
CA LEU A 1082 -1.32 7.13 35.16
C LEU A 1082 -1.99 6.52 36.41
N LEU A 1083 -1.46 5.41 36.93
CA LEU A 1083 -2.00 4.75 38.14
C LEU A 1083 -1.48 5.36 39.45
N PHE A 1084 -0.28 5.95 39.43
CA PHE A 1084 0.40 6.50 40.60
C PHE A 1084 0.93 7.93 40.34
N PRO A 1085 0.05 8.92 40.11
CA PRO A 1085 0.46 10.28 39.74
C PRO A 1085 1.27 11.01 40.83
N GLU A 1086 1.18 10.59 42.09
CA GLU A 1086 1.87 11.23 43.23
C GLU A 1086 3.33 10.75 43.45
N ASN A 1087 3.83 9.78 42.68
CA ASN A 1087 5.12 9.08 42.96
C ASN A 1087 6.22 9.26 41.90
N THR A 1088 6.12 10.23 40.98
CA THR A 1088 7.02 10.26 39.82
C THR A 1088 7.47 11.66 39.44
N GLU A 1089 8.63 12.05 39.97
CA GLU A 1089 9.49 13.00 39.25
C GLU A 1089 10.92 12.50 38.99
N THR A 1090 11.41 11.37 39.53
CA THR A 1090 12.87 11.15 39.45
C THR A 1090 13.42 9.72 39.31
N THR A 1091 12.63 8.64 39.25
CA THR A 1091 13.24 7.30 39.41
C THR A 1091 13.18 6.34 38.21
N PHE A 1092 12.27 6.52 37.23
CA PHE A 1092 12.04 5.46 36.21
C PHE A 1092 12.42 5.84 34.76
N LEU A 1093 12.63 7.11 34.44
CA LEU A 1093 12.95 7.56 33.07
C LEU A 1093 14.40 8.02 32.87
N GLY A 1094 15.20 8.20 33.93
CA GLY A 1094 16.62 8.52 33.82
C GLY A 1094 16.95 9.77 32.99
N LEU A 1095 16.12 10.81 33.07
CA LEU A 1095 16.36 12.09 32.37
C LEU A 1095 17.32 12.98 33.19
N PRO A 1096 18.30 13.68 32.57
CA PRO A 1096 19.15 14.63 33.29
C PRO A 1096 18.39 15.92 33.63
N ASP A 1097 18.55 16.42 34.86
CA ASP A 1097 18.01 17.71 35.32
C ASP A 1097 18.62 18.89 34.54
N THR A 1098 17.79 19.68 33.89
CA THR A 1098 18.11 21.08 33.57
C THR A 1098 17.21 22.00 34.39
N ASP A 1099 17.87 22.80 35.23
CA ASP A 1099 17.40 24.01 35.91
C ASP A 1099 16.56 23.88 37.19
N ALA A 1100 17.26 23.65 38.31
CA ALA A 1100 16.88 24.21 39.60
C ALA A 1100 17.81 25.40 39.94
N ASN A 1101 17.24 26.60 39.81
CA ASN A 1101 17.84 27.88 40.21
C ASN A 1101 18.33 27.84 41.67
N ASN A 1102 19.63 28.05 41.87
CA ASN A 1102 20.24 28.31 43.17
C ASN A 1102 20.02 29.77 43.58
N ASN A 1103 19.53 29.97 44.80
CA ASN A 1103 20.15 30.85 45.79
C ASN A 1103 19.48 30.62 47.15
N PRO A 1104 20.24 30.54 48.26
CA PRO A 1104 20.93 31.74 48.74
C PRO A 1104 22.31 31.53 49.39
N ALA A 1105 23.00 32.68 49.52
CA ALA A 1105 23.99 33.03 50.54
C ALA A 1105 25.44 32.50 50.39
N ASP A 1106 26.28 33.40 49.88
CA ASP A 1106 27.41 33.99 50.62
C ASP A 1106 28.39 33.02 51.30
N THR A 1107 29.58 32.83 50.71
CA THR A 1107 30.82 33.47 51.22
C THR A 1107 32.07 32.98 50.49
N SER A 1108 32.78 33.97 49.94
CA SER A 1108 34.24 34.14 49.96
C SER A 1108 35.16 33.28 49.08
N ARG A 1109 35.75 34.03 48.13
CA ARG A 1109 37.20 34.31 47.96
C ARG A 1109 38.07 33.33 47.14
N LEU A 1110 38.53 33.87 46.00
CA LEU A 1110 39.94 34.16 45.64
C LEU A 1110 40.64 32.90 45.09
N GLU A 1111 41.40 32.89 44.00
CA GLU A 1111 42.20 33.88 43.29
C GLU A 1111 42.74 33.19 42.03
N GLY A 1112 43.15 33.95 41.01
CA GLY A 1112 44.17 33.48 40.06
C GLY A 1112 43.82 33.55 38.58
N ALA A 1113 44.10 34.70 37.98
CA ALA A 1113 44.09 34.95 36.54
C ALA A 1113 45.26 34.26 35.80
N GLY A 1114 45.11 34.05 34.49
CA GLY A 1114 46.22 33.64 33.62
C GLY A 1114 45.81 33.34 32.17
N GLU A 1115 45.70 34.40 31.37
CA GLU A 1115 45.67 34.45 29.89
C GLU A 1115 46.59 33.43 29.14
N VAL A 1116 46.13 32.93 27.98
CA VAL A 1116 46.60 33.26 26.60
C VAL A 1116 46.22 32.14 25.59
N ALA A 1117 45.39 32.52 24.63
CA ALA A 1117 45.28 32.18 23.20
C ALA A 1117 45.73 30.81 22.61
N GLY A 1118 44.87 30.28 21.72
CA GLY A 1118 45.31 29.89 20.37
C GLY A 1118 44.95 28.48 19.85
N THR A 1119 43.76 28.37 19.22
CA THR A 1119 43.43 27.55 18.02
C THR A 1119 43.70 26.03 17.99
N ALA A 1120 42.62 25.24 17.92
CA ALA A 1120 42.33 24.34 16.80
C ALA A 1120 40.90 23.76 16.93
N GLU A 1121 40.08 23.97 15.89
CA GLU A 1121 38.74 23.41 15.71
C GLU A 1121 38.81 21.89 15.45
N ILE A 1122 37.99 21.11 16.18
CA ILE A 1122 37.37 19.88 15.67
C ILE A 1122 35.92 19.91 16.18
N GLY A 1123 34.97 20.07 15.26
CA GLY A 1123 33.55 20.19 15.55
C GLY A 1123 32.95 18.89 16.09
N ALA A 1124 32.28 18.98 17.23
CA ALA A 1124 31.37 17.96 17.73
C ALA A 1124 30.06 18.00 16.92
N VAL A 1125 29.75 16.89 16.25
CA VAL A 1125 28.43 16.66 15.65
C VAL A 1125 27.47 16.23 16.75
N ASN A 1126 26.57 17.14 17.14
CA ASN A 1126 25.41 16.82 17.95
C ASN A 1126 24.43 15.98 17.11
N ALA A 1127 24.18 14.73 17.51
CA ALA A 1127 23.07 13.93 16.99
C ALA A 1127 21.76 14.34 17.70
N PRO A 1128 20.71 14.74 16.97
CA PRO A 1128 19.40 14.99 17.55
C PRO A 1128 18.50 13.74 17.41
N GLY A 1129 17.71 13.44 18.44
CA GLY A 1129 16.57 12.54 18.29
C GLY A 1129 16.32 11.62 19.49
N TYR A 1130 15.78 12.15 20.59
CA TYR A 1130 15.11 11.32 21.61
C TYR A 1130 13.88 11.99 22.26
N ASN A 1131 13.42 13.15 21.75
CA ASN A 1131 12.44 13.98 22.48
C ASN A 1131 11.04 14.16 21.87
N ASP A 1132 10.67 13.52 20.74
CA ASP A 1132 9.37 13.78 20.11
C ASP A 1132 8.52 12.51 19.89
N ILE A 1133 8.10 11.87 20.98
CA ILE A 1133 6.83 11.10 20.96
C ILE A 1133 5.91 11.78 21.96
N SER A 1134 4.83 12.38 21.48
CA SER A 1134 3.87 13.05 22.34
C SER A 1134 3.19 12.03 23.26
N ALA A 1135 2.85 12.44 24.49
CA ALA A 1135 2.16 11.56 25.43
C ALA A 1135 0.80 11.06 24.91
N ASP A 1136 0.23 11.72 23.90
CA ASP A 1136 -1.07 11.42 23.30
C ASP A 1136 -0.97 10.34 22.20
N ASP A 1137 0.02 10.40 21.30
CA ASP A 1137 0.28 9.34 20.29
C ASP A 1137 0.55 7.97 20.94
N PHE A 1138 1.09 8.03 22.14
CA PHE A 1138 1.41 6.89 22.96
C PHE A 1138 0.21 6.28 23.69
N VAL A 1139 -0.72 7.13 24.11
CA VAL A 1139 -2.00 6.70 24.68
C VAL A 1139 -2.85 6.08 23.57
N ASP A 1140 -2.83 6.60 22.35
CA ASP A 1140 -3.54 6.00 21.22
C ASP A 1140 -3.03 4.57 20.89
N LEU A 1141 -1.73 4.30 21.07
CA LEU A 1141 -1.15 2.95 20.91
C LEU A 1141 -1.61 1.93 21.98
N LEU A 1142 -1.95 2.43 23.18
CA LEU A 1142 -2.54 1.69 24.31
C LEU A 1142 -4.06 1.48 24.17
N MET A 1143 -4.71 2.26 23.29
CA MET A 1143 -6.16 2.36 23.13
C MET A 1143 -6.71 1.60 21.92
N ASP A 1144 -5.84 1.08 21.04
CA ASP A 1144 -6.25 0.30 19.86
C ASP A 1144 -6.91 -1.04 20.26
N GLU A 1145 -8.13 -1.28 19.77
CA GLU A 1145 -8.92 -2.50 20.04
C GLU A 1145 -8.24 -3.78 19.52
N ALA A 1146 -7.35 -3.68 18.52
CA ALA A 1146 -6.57 -4.79 17.98
C ALA A 1146 -5.22 -5.00 18.71
N SER A 1147 -4.83 -4.06 19.58
CA SER A 1147 -3.58 -4.13 20.33
C SER A 1147 -3.67 -5.16 21.46
N ILE A 1148 -2.64 -6.01 21.62
CA ILE A 1148 -2.52 -6.82 22.85
C ILE A 1148 -2.41 -5.95 24.11
N PHE A 1149 -2.17 -4.64 23.96
CA PHE A 1149 -2.17 -3.63 25.01
C PHE A 1149 -3.53 -2.99 25.26
N ASN A 1150 -4.64 -3.47 24.68
CA ASN A 1150 -5.97 -2.94 24.99
C ASN A 1150 -6.25 -3.06 26.51
N PHE A 1151 -6.07 -1.94 27.22
CA PHE A 1151 -6.31 -1.80 28.65
C PHE A 1151 -7.77 -1.43 28.96
N TRP A 1152 -8.55 -1.05 27.95
CA TRP A 1152 -9.86 -0.39 28.11
C TRP A 1152 -11.01 -1.33 28.48
N ASP A 1153 -11.00 -2.58 28.01
CA ASP A 1153 -11.98 -3.60 28.43
C ASP A 1153 -11.89 -3.93 29.92
N THR A 1154 -10.71 -3.73 30.52
CA THR A 1154 -10.48 -3.82 31.97
C THR A 1154 -10.77 -2.52 32.73
N TRP A 1155 -10.92 -1.39 32.04
CA TRP A 1155 -11.12 -0.08 32.68
C TRP A 1155 -12.59 0.36 32.76
N THR A 1156 -13.48 -0.20 31.96
CA THR A 1156 -14.87 0.27 31.80
C THR A 1156 -15.95 -0.50 32.55
N ARG A 1157 -15.60 -1.53 33.32
CA ARG A 1157 -16.56 -2.28 34.15
C ARG A 1157 -16.06 -2.50 35.57
N THR A 1158 -15.99 -1.40 36.33
CA THR A 1158 -16.22 -1.36 37.79
C THR A 1158 -17.01 -0.12 38.09
#